data_AF-A0A7X7L9H5-F1
#
_entry.id   AF-A0A7X7L9H5-F1
#
_cell.length_a   1.000
_cell.length_b   1.000
_cell.length_c   1.000
_cell.angle_alpha   90.00
_cell.angle_beta   90.00
_cell.angle_gamma   90.00
#
_symmetry.space_group_name_H-M   'P 1'
#
loop_
_entity.id
_entity.type
_entity.pdbx_description
1 polymer ?
#
loop_
_entity_poly.entity_id
_entity_poly.type
_entity_poly.pdbx_seq_one_letter_code
_entity_poly.pdbx_strand_id
1 'polypeptide(L)'
;MRRLDSVLVLVLACSSVASYCRAARGYPELQLGLGGIARYGQARFANALYTAGEWVTNASGGWTWQNVQAPQLDRNGNPLYVLPNIPLVALPLYDASTTERTNMCKGRLSLTWEGEADIRLPNATHVSGTVSGVVLNGRRDYTSSDGGGNRMMMYLYALNTNNPPRNIRLWLPDPADAMNRSLAPPAGQAGPLFHPTYLDVVRPFRLFRFMDWLETNNNRTEDWSDRRPPAHCFMHGQHIPGKEPTGGVAYELCIALCNTAGADMWICVPHLATDEYVTNLARLVLYGSDGTNGYTAPVADPVYRPLDTNLRVFVEYSNEVWNPGFTQGNWAYNQSVALGLTWGQFVGRKASRVWNIFNAVWGAANTQRIVRVGAGRSGDAGYCRSFINEAIANGVKPHFVSIAPYFGNDIEDWVYAKGAAFFTDRSSANINCAHDELQRRLLSGVAGSSVMNDDTGGGINQAIRDVCVEYNLPLVNYEGGPSIYTSDIDTPSNQPTGSWLTSFMTEFNRDPRMVETYNINMNLCKLRGLTTHAMFVDISGWGKYGQWGHKEFTAQSTNYYTRDCAVKYKYMIDWMAGQASIRHIDEPLGSVPTFDNDYNLPPAEIGRPYKVDLTTSGGNGARTAKLIGAYLAGGISVTSVPGAADMLRIAGAATNTVAGGQCAVFARVLDADGDPGWGRFVFKLIGGNGTIVESDFTGASPALNRPWTNCYYLAPEFACAGWDRGAGVTTYAGSNAFIFALNMPSTESAATLALAIADNEYLTVSVTPPPGTTVDLRNAEVQFSIGRIDYHAPRRFAVFTSVGGFTDGAQVYDTGRFTSMLPEAFSFRMPGTAAYQSLTGAIEFRIYGYAGQYAGHKASLSAFKLTATNVTFNQRPIAVDDDAAAQAQQAVNIDVLANDMDWDGNALAVQSVSGPVHGSAVVMSNAVQYTAPALMSVTDTFTYVMNDGRGATDSATVSVIVVPEPAVALAVALSLSCMAMRRHTLM
;
A
#
# COMPACT_ATOMS: atom_id res chain seq x y z
N MET A 1 23.80 24.43 51.59
CA MET A 1 22.47 24.77 51.03
C MET A 1 22.52 25.05 49.52
N ARG A 2 23.05 24.12 48.72
CA ARG A 2 22.90 24.00 47.25
C ARG A 2 23.12 22.53 46.92
N ARG A 3 22.33 21.97 46.00
CA ARG A 3 22.17 20.54 45.63
C ARG A 3 21.04 19.80 46.35
N LEU A 4 19.81 20.03 45.91
CA LEU A 4 18.70 19.05 46.06
C LEU A 4 17.57 19.24 45.01
N ASP A 5 17.55 20.34 44.23
CA ASP A 5 16.41 20.63 43.34
C ASP A 5 16.49 20.10 41.89
N SER A 6 17.55 19.39 41.50
CA SER A 6 17.72 18.96 40.09
C SER A 6 17.26 17.53 39.79
N VAL A 7 16.89 16.74 40.80
CA VAL A 7 16.45 15.34 40.62
C VAL A 7 14.93 15.18 40.68
N LEU A 8 14.21 16.14 41.28
CA LEU A 8 12.75 16.05 41.42
C LEU A 8 11.98 16.54 40.18
N VAL A 9 12.59 17.39 39.34
CA VAL A 9 11.94 17.95 38.13
C VAL A 9 11.95 16.98 36.94
N LEU A 10 12.87 16.00 36.90
CA LEU A 10 12.94 15.05 35.79
C LEU A 10 11.98 13.85 35.94
N VAL A 11 11.57 13.51 37.17
CA VAL A 11 10.65 12.38 37.44
C VAL A 11 9.18 12.81 37.38
N LEU A 12 8.88 14.09 37.61
CA LEU A 12 7.53 14.65 37.49
C LEU A 12 7.15 15.07 36.06
N ALA A 13 8.13 15.25 35.16
CA ALA A 13 7.87 15.56 33.75
C ALA A 13 7.49 14.31 32.91
N CYS A 14 7.95 13.11 33.28
CA CYS A 14 7.58 11.87 32.58
C CYS A 14 6.24 11.27 33.03
N SER A 15 5.74 11.65 34.21
CA SER A 15 4.48 11.14 34.75
C SER A 15 3.25 11.98 34.38
N SER A 16 3.45 13.24 33.97
CA SER A 16 2.37 14.15 33.55
C SER A 16 1.95 13.95 32.09
N VAL A 17 2.86 13.56 31.19
CA VAL A 17 2.52 13.21 29.79
C VAL A 17 1.69 11.92 29.74
N ALA A 18 2.02 10.93 30.57
CA ALA A 18 1.25 9.68 30.67
C ALA A 18 -0.11 9.83 31.39
N SER A 19 -0.32 10.93 32.12
CA SER A 19 -1.58 11.21 32.82
C SER A 19 -2.51 12.13 32.02
N TYR A 20 -1.95 13.01 31.17
CA TYR A 20 -2.74 13.82 30.23
C TYR A 20 -3.42 12.96 29.15
N CYS A 21 -2.80 11.83 28.76
CA CYS A 21 -3.39 10.86 27.84
C CYS A 21 -4.45 9.92 28.46
N ARG A 22 -4.64 9.92 29.80
CA ARG A 22 -5.57 8.98 30.47
C ARG A 22 -7.02 9.48 30.58
N ALA A 23 -7.27 10.78 30.41
CA ALA A 23 -8.53 11.43 30.78
C ALA A 23 -9.54 11.65 29.63
N ALA A 24 -9.14 11.50 28.37
CA ALA A 24 -10.03 11.57 27.21
C ALA A 24 -9.84 10.30 26.38
N ARG A 25 -10.70 9.29 26.53
CA ARG A 25 -10.41 7.96 25.98
C ARG A 25 -10.76 7.83 24.50
N GLY A 26 -9.95 8.48 23.66
CA GLY A 26 -9.77 8.11 22.25
C GLY A 26 -9.02 6.78 22.10
N TYR A 27 -9.23 6.06 20.99
CA TYR A 27 -8.36 4.95 20.57
C TYR A 27 -7.10 5.51 19.88
N PRO A 28 -5.92 4.86 19.99
CA PRO A 28 -4.76 5.28 19.23
C PRO A 28 -4.95 4.95 17.75
N GLU A 29 -4.43 5.82 16.89
CA GLU A 29 -4.36 5.56 15.45
C GLU A 29 -3.45 4.38 15.10
N LEU A 30 -2.67 3.90 16.08
CA LEU A 30 -1.76 2.80 15.93
C LEU A 30 -2.04 1.70 16.94
N GLN A 31 -2.33 0.50 16.43
CA GLN A 31 -2.47 -0.73 17.20
C GLN A 31 -1.31 -1.68 16.89
N LEU A 32 -1.12 -2.70 17.73
CA LEU A 32 0.01 -3.61 17.63
C LEU A 32 -0.47 -5.07 17.53
N GLY A 33 -0.17 -5.69 16.39
CA GLY A 33 -0.11 -7.15 16.27
C GLY A 33 1.14 -7.67 16.97
N LEU A 34 0.98 -8.73 17.75
CA LEU A 34 2.09 -9.39 18.41
C LEU A 34 2.50 -10.61 17.61
N GLY A 35 3.77 -10.67 17.18
CA GLY A 35 4.24 -11.81 16.38
C GLY A 35 4.20 -13.11 17.18
N GLY A 36 4.22 -14.25 16.51
CA GLY A 36 4.20 -15.57 17.17
C GLY A 36 5.36 -15.74 18.15
N ILE A 37 5.20 -16.60 19.17
CA ILE A 37 6.32 -16.91 20.06
C ILE A 37 7.31 -17.80 19.31
N ALA A 38 8.46 -17.23 18.95
CA ALA A 38 9.54 -17.99 18.36
C ALA A 38 10.22 -18.88 19.41
N ARG A 39 10.42 -20.15 19.07
CA ARG A 39 11.31 -21.05 19.81
C ARG A 39 12.69 -20.39 19.94
N TYR A 40 13.16 -20.24 21.17
CA TYR A 40 14.49 -19.78 21.54
C TYR A 40 14.83 -18.29 21.35
N GLY A 41 13.87 -17.42 21.02
CA GLY A 41 14.22 -16.18 20.31
C GLY A 41 13.93 -14.83 20.95
N GLN A 42 13.03 -14.69 21.93
CA GLN A 42 12.49 -13.36 22.28
C GLN A 42 12.20 -13.26 23.80
N ALA A 43 12.83 -12.30 24.50
CA ALA A 43 12.58 -12.06 25.93
C ALA A 43 11.26 -11.31 26.16
N ARG A 44 10.15 -11.95 25.79
CA ARG A 44 8.81 -11.43 26.08
C ARG A 44 8.46 -11.66 27.56
N PHE A 45 8.82 -12.83 28.05
CA PHE A 45 8.61 -13.23 29.43
C PHE A 45 9.89 -13.07 30.23
N ALA A 46 9.75 -12.74 31.51
CA ALA A 46 10.89 -12.75 32.42
C ALA A 46 11.41 -14.18 32.65
N ASN A 47 10.52 -15.18 32.54
CA ASN A 47 10.87 -16.60 32.50
C ASN A 47 11.17 -17.07 31.07
N ALA A 48 12.44 -17.35 30.77
CA ALA A 48 12.86 -17.83 29.45
C ALA A 48 12.35 -19.24 29.09
N LEU A 49 11.84 -20.02 30.06
CA LEU A 49 11.31 -21.36 29.74
C LEU A 49 10.03 -21.32 28.90
N TYR A 50 9.23 -20.25 28.98
CA TYR A 50 8.05 -20.10 28.13
C TYR A 50 8.38 -20.05 26.63
N THR A 51 9.60 -19.66 26.27
CA THR A 51 10.06 -19.65 24.87
C THR A 51 11.12 -20.71 24.58
N ALA A 52 11.39 -21.61 25.53
CA ALA A 52 12.39 -22.65 25.40
C ALA A 52 11.91 -23.82 24.53
N GLY A 53 12.86 -24.64 24.09
CA GLY A 53 12.55 -25.96 23.54
C GLY A 53 12.24 -26.95 24.65
N GLU A 54 11.40 -27.92 24.33
CA GLU A 54 11.08 -29.06 25.20
C GLU A 54 12.34 -29.79 25.68
N TRP A 55 12.19 -30.56 26.77
CA TRP A 55 13.24 -31.42 27.26
C TRP A 55 13.62 -32.46 26.21
N VAL A 56 14.92 -32.56 25.95
CA VAL A 56 15.54 -33.60 25.13
C VAL A 56 16.48 -34.44 25.97
N THR A 57 16.77 -35.64 25.50
CA THR A 57 17.75 -36.53 26.12
C THR A 57 18.60 -37.22 25.07
N ASN A 58 19.71 -37.81 25.50
CA ASN A 58 20.62 -38.54 24.63
C ASN A 58 20.63 -40.03 25.02
N ALA A 59 19.56 -40.74 24.63
CA ALA A 59 19.35 -42.13 25.01
C ALA A 59 20.22 -43.14 24.22
N SER A 60 20.89 -42.71 23.14
CA SER A 60 21.56 -43.60 22.17
C SER A 60 23.10 -43.55 22.17
N GLY A 61 23.74 -42.92 23.17
CA GLY A 61 25.21 -42.95 23.33
C GLY A 61 26.00 -42.20 22.25
N GLY A 62 25.36 -41.39 21.40
CA GLY A 62 25.95 -40.53 20.35
C GLY A 62 25.33 -39.13 20.36
N TRP A 63 25.71 -38.17 19.52
CA TRP A 63 25.15 -36.78 19.56
C TRP A 63 23.70 -36.64 19.03
N THR A 64 22.88 -37.69 19.10
CA THR A 64 21.50 -37.73 18.61
C THR A 64 20.52 -37.42 19.73
N TRP A 65 20.02 -36.19 19.76
CA TRP A 65 19.00 -35.75 20.72
C TRP A 65 17.62 -36.33 20.37
N GLN A 66 16.96 -36.91 21.37
CA GLN A 66 15.62 -37.44 21.28
C GLN A 66 14.67 -36.58 22.11
N ASN A 67 13.51 -36.22 21.56
CA ASN A 67 12.47 -35.51 22.31
C ASN A 67 11.93 -36.42 23.42
N VAL A 68 11.78 -35.84 24.61
CA VAL A 68 11.25 -36.55 25.77
C VAL A 68 9.75 -36.33 25.83
N GLN A 69 8.99 -37.40 25.99
CA GLN A 69 7.53 -37.38 26.00
C GLN A 69 7.00 -38.13 27.22
N ALA A 70 5.67 -38.15 27.40
CA ALA A 70 5.04 -38.96 28.44
C ALA A 70 5.54 -40.42 28.39
N PRO A 71 5.91 -41.05 29.52
CA PRO A 71 5.62 -40.63 30.90
C PRO A 71 6.73 -39.84 31.61
N GLN A 72 7.81 -39.41 30.93
CA GLN A 72 8.92 -38.68 31.58
C GLN A 72 8.58 -37.26 32.00
N LEU A 73 7.55 -36.67 31.40
CA LEU A 73 7.04 -35.34 31.74
C LEU A 73 5.61 -35.45 32.27
N ASP A 74 5.22 -34.54 33.16
CA ASP A 74 3.81 -34.33 33.51
C ASP A 74 3.06 -33.62 32.37
N ARG A 75 1.74 -33.46 32.52
CA ARG A 75 0.89 -32.77 31.53
C ARG A 75 1.24 -31.30 31.28
N ASN A 76 2.04 -30.69 32.15
CA ASN A 76 2.49 -29.31 32.03
C ASN A 76 3.90 -29.22 31.39
N GLY A 77 4.55 -30.36 31.11
CA GLY A 77 5.90 -30.44 30.59
C GLY A 77 7.01 -30.41 31.67
N ASN A 78 6.67 -30.57 32.95
CA ASN A 78 7.67 -30.68 34.02
C ASN A 78 8.27 -32.10 34.08
N PRO A 79 9.59 -32.24 34.31
CA PRO A 79 10.22 -33.55 34.46
C PRO A 79 9.73 -34.34 35.69
N LEU A 80 9.34 -35.60 35.47
CA LEU A 80 8.93 -36.54 36.52
C LEU A 80 10.04 -37.49 36.95
N TYR A 81 10.99 -37.81 36.05
CA TYR A 81 12.18 -38.59 36.36
C TYR A 81 13.29 -38.35 35.31
N VAL A 82 14.53 -38.68 35.69
CA VAL A 82 15.70 -38.70 34.79
C VAL A 82 16.23 -40.13 34.69
N LEU A 83 16.78 -40.50 33.53
CA LEU A 83 17.43 -41.80 33.37
C LEU A 83 18.81 -41.79 34.06
N PRO A 84 19.26 -42.91 34.64
CA PRO A 84 20.57 -42.98 35.29
C PRO A 84 21.69 -42.53 34.34
N ASN A 85 22.49 -41.55 34.79
CA ASN A 85 23.62 -40.97 34.04
C ASN A 85 23.28 -40.28 32.71
N ILE A 86 21.99 -40.08 32.40
CA ILE A 86 21.55 -39.40 31.17
C ILE A 86 20.72 -38.18 31.58
N PRO A 87 21.30 -36.97 31.58
CA PRO A 87 20.56 -35.77 31.98
C PRO A 87 19.47 -35.44 30.97
N LEU A 88 18.43 -34.77 31.46
CA LEU A 88 17.50 -34.04 30.59
C LEU A 88 18.09 -32.67 30.28
N VAL A 89 17.96 -32.25 29.02
CA VAL A 89 18.48 -30.98 28.54
C VAL A 89 17.36 -30.15 27.96
N ALA A 90 17.22 -28.92 28.41
CA ALA A 90 16.38 -27.92 27.77
C ALA A 90 17.27 -26.82 27.17
N LEU A 91 16.79 -26.19 26.11
CA LEU A 91 17.44 -25.07 25.46
C LEU A 91 16.55 -23.83 25.65
N PRO A 92 16.79 -23.00 26.67
CA PRO A 92 16.04 -21.75 26.81
C PRO A 92 16.28 -20.76 25.68
N LEU A 93 17.51 -20.71 25.17
CA LEU A 93 17.92 -19.81 24.10
C LEU A 93 18.88 -20.52 23.15
N TYR A 94 18.79 -20.22 21.87
CA TYR A 94 19.53 -20.83 20.78
C TYR A 94 19.54 -19.87 19.58
N ASP A 95 20.73 -19.64 19.04
CA ASP A 95 20.99 -18.74 17.92
C ASP A 95 21.88 -19.42 16.87
N ALA A 96 21.39 -19.51 15.64
CA ALA A 96 22.19 -19.93 14.50
C ALA A 96 22.80 -18.73 13.73
N SER A 97 22.37 -17.50 14.02
CA SER A 97 22.66 -16.26 13.29
C SER A 97 23.04 -15.09 14.22
N THR A 98 24.03 -15.35 15.08
CA THR A 98 25.05 -14.49 15.71
C THR A 98 24.81 -13.09 16.32
N THR A 99 23.78 -12.28 16.06
CA THR A 99 23.84 -10.86 16.51
C THR A 99 23.00 -10.44 17.71
N GLU A 100 21.89 -11.11 18.03
CA GLU A 100 20.93 -10.59 19.01
C GLU A 100 20.74 -11.50 20.22
N ARG A 101 20.57 -12.81 20.00
CA ARG A 101 20.19 -13.76 21.06
C ARG A 101 21.37 -14.12 21.96
N THR A 102 22.60 -14.02 21.45
CA THR A 102 23.86 -14.09 22.20
C THR A 102 24.00 -12.93 23.19
N ASN A 103 23.48 -11.72 22.91
CA ASN A 103 23.63 -10.61 23.84
C ASN A 103 22.65 -10.65 25.03
N MET A 104 21.53 -11.35 24.90
CA MET A 104 20.46 -11.37 25.93
C MET A 104 20.84 -12.08 27.23
N CYS A 105 21.79 -13.02 27.18
CA CYS A 105 22.27 -13.70 28.39
C CYS A 105 23.54 -13.10 28.96
N LYS A 106 24.12 -12.11 28.27
CA LYS A 106 25.32 -11.44 28.73
C LYS A 106 24.99 -10.63 29.98
N GLY A 107 25.62 -10.97 31.11
CA GLY A 107 25.31 -10.41 32.41
C GLY A 107 24.96 -11.48 33.43
N ARG A 108 24.12 -11.14 34.42
CA ARG A 108 23.76 -12.01 35.54
C ARG A 108 22.42 -12.70 35.30
N LEU A 109 22.42 -14.02 35.44
CA LEU A 109 21.29 -14.91 35.26
C LEU A 109 20.92 -15.53 36.60
N SER A 110 19.65 -15.85 36.79
CA SER A 110 19.19 -16.64 37.95
C SER A 110 18.32 -17.79 37.49
N LEU A 111 18.65 -19.00 37.94
CA LEU A 111 17.88 -20.22 37.74
C LEU A 111 17.15 -20.54 39.04
N THR A 112 15.84 -20.72 38.99
CA THR A 112 14.99 -21.05 40.16
C THR A 112 14.05 -22.20 39.85
N TRP A 113 13.74 -23.04 40.82
CA TRP A 113 12.73 -24.09 40.69
C TRP A 113 12.05 -24.37 42.04
N GLU A 114 10.88 -25.00 42.00
CA GLU A 114 10.25 -25.65 43.14
C GLU A 114 10.46 -27.17 43.07
N GLY A 115 10.37 -27.86 44.21
CA GLY A 115 10.66 -29.28 44.31
C GLY A 115 12.15 -29.58 44.50
N GLU A 116 12.52 -30.86 44.44
CA GLU A 116 13.88 -31.31 44.70
C GLU A 116 14.56 -31.77 43.42
N ALA A 117 15.54 -30.98 42.96
CA ALA A 117 16.28 -31.29 41.75
C ALA A 117 17.69 -30.70 41.76
N ASP A 118 18.52 -31.21 40.84
CA ASP A 118 19.83 -30.69 40.51
C ASP A 118 19.82 -30.15 39.08
N ILE A 119 19.48 -28.87 38.95
CA ILE A 119 19.40 -28.16 37.67
C ILE A 119 20.58 -27.18 37.57
N ARG A 120 21.25 -27.15 36.42
CA ARG A 120 22.47 -26.36 36.21
C ARG A 120 22.54 -25.74 34.81
N LEU A 121 23.30 -24.65 34.68
CA LEU A 121 23.68 -24.03 33.41
C LEU A 121 25.17 -24.28 33.14
N PRO A 122 25.56 -25.32 32.37
CA PRO A 122 26.96 -25.69 32.23
C PRO A 122 27.79 -24.70 31.40
N ASN A 123 27.14 -23.84 30.62
CA ASN A 123 27.79 -22.83 29.78
C ASN A 123 27.66 -21.40 30.33
N ALA A 124 27.45 -21.29 31.65
CA ALA A 124 27.55 -20.02 32.38
C ALA A 124 28.37 -20.24 33.66
N THR A 125 29.00 -19.17 34.15
CA THR A 125 29.86 -19.24 35.34
C THR A 125 29.03 -19.06 36.60
N HIS A 126 29.03 -20.03 37.51
CA HIS A 126 28.30 -19.95 38.78
C HIS A 126 28.91 -18.88 39.70
N VAL A 127 28.07 -18.06 40.34
CA VAL A 127 28.52 -16.87 41.09
C VAL A 127 29.15 -17.24 42.45
N SER A 128 28.55 -18.15 43.23
CA SER A 128 29.09 -18.58 44.54
C SER A 128 28.37 -19.81 45.11
N GLY A 129 29.06 -20.60 45.94
CA GLY A 129 28.51 -21.82 46.58
C GLY A 129 28.66 -23.11 45.75
N THR A 130 28.14 -24.23 46.25
CA THR A 130 28.23 -25.55 45.60
C THR A 130 27.26 -25.64 44.41
N VAL A 131 27.79 -25.86 43.21
CA VAL A 131 27.00 -25.91 41.95
C VAL A 131 26.34 -27.27 41.68
N SER A 132 26.70 -28.32 42.41
CA SER A 132 26.19 -29.69 42.24
C SER A 132 25.38 -30.17 43.44
N GLY A 133 24.49 -31.15 43.21
CA GLY A 133 23.64 -31.76 44.24
C GLY A 133 22.18 -31.33 44.14
N VAL A 134 21.30 -32.18 44.66
CA VAL A 134 19.84 -31.94 44.72
C VAL A 134 19.55 -30.85 45.74
N VAL A 135 18.76 -29.85 45.35
CA VAL A 135 18.33 -28.73 46.20
C VAL A 135 16.81 -28.65 46.20
N LEU A 136 16.22 -28.56 47.40
CA LEU A 136 14.79 -28.26 47.60
C LEU A 136 14.52 -26.79 47.32
N ASN A 137 13.56 -26.51 46.43
CA ASN A 137 13.16 -25.16 46.02
C ASN A 137 14.37 -24.28 45.65
N GLY A 138 15.22 -24.82 44.78
CA GLY A 138 16.57 -24.30 44.57
C GLY A 138 16.64 -22.98 43.80
N ARG A 139 17.73 -22.24 44.07
CA ARG A 139 18.18 -21.07 43.32
C ARG A 139 19.67 -21.19 43.04
N ARG A 140 20.08 -20.92 41.80
CA ARG A 140 21.49 -20.78 41.40
C ARG A 140 21.67 -19.52 40.57
N ASP A 141 22.64 -18.69 40.93
CA ASP A 141 22.98 -17.47 40.20
C ASP A 141 24.21 -17.71 39.33
N TYR A 142 24.18 -17.18 38.11
CA TYR A 142 25.25 -17.32 37.13
C TYR A 142 25.63 -15.96 36.52
N THR A 143 26.83 -15.88 35.96
CA THR A 143 27.28 -14.80 35.08
C THR A 143 27.70 -15.39 33.73
N SER A 144 27.35 -14.70 32.65
CA SER A 144 27.79 -15.03 31.30
C SER A 144 28.39 -13.79 30.63
N SER A 145 29.60 -13.90 30.11
CA SER A 145 30.33 -12.80 29.45
C SER A 145 30.20 -12.80 27.93
N ASP A 146 29.88 -13.95 27.34
CA ASP A 146 29.74 -14.21 25.91
C ASP A 146 28.29 -14.53 25.50
N GLY A 147 27.34 -14.50 26.45
CA GLY A 147 25.96 -14.91 26.20
C GLY A 147 25.68 -16.40 26.33
N GLY A 148 26.66 -17.19 26.76
CA GLY A 148 26.61 -18.65 26.74
C GLY A 148 27.06 -19.24 25.40
N GLY A 149 27.68 -18.42 24.54
CA GLY A 149 27.94 -18.74 23.14
C GLY A 149 26.66 -18.68 22.30
N ASN A 150 26.53 -19.53 21.30
CA ASN A 150 25.38 -19.53 20.39
C ASN A 150 24.11 -20.20 20.97
N ARG A 151 24.11 -20.60 22.23
CA ARG A 151 22.99 -21.31 22.89
C ARG A 151 23.12 -21.25 24.39
N MET A 152 22.03 -21.13 25.14
CA MET A 152 22.00 -21.39 26.59
C MET A 152 21.45 -22.77 26.86
N MET A 153 22.18 -23.59 27.62
CA MET A 153 21.73 -24.93 27.98
C MET A 153 21.35 -25.03 29.45
N MET A 154 20.28 -25.77 29.71
CA MET A 154 19.84 -26.13 31.05
C MET A 154 19.85 -27.64 31.19
N TYR A 155 20.61 -28.15 32.16
CA TYR A 155 20.74 -29.58 32.42
C TYR A 155 20.08 -29.93 33.75
N LEU A 156 19.22 -30.94 33.72
CA LEU A 156 18.66 -31.58 34.90
C LEU A 156 19.36 -32.94 35.08
N TYR A 157 20.19 -33.03 36.12
CA TYR A 157 21.04 -34.20 36.38
C TYR A 157 20.40 -35.22 37.33
N ALA A 158 19.58 -34.75 38.27
CA ALA A 158 18.92 -35.59 39.28
C ALA A 158 17.66 -34.90 39.79
N LEU A 159 16.68 -35.68 40.23
CA LEU A 159 15.48 -35.19 40.92
C LEU A 159 14.94 -36.22 41.92
N ASN A 160 14.10 -35.77 42.85
CA ASN A 160 13.26 -36.65 43.67
C ASN A 160 11.93 -36.91 42.96
N THR A 161 11.62 -38.16 42.61
CA THR A 161 10.38 -38.53 41.91
C THR A 161 9.12 -38.31 42.77
N ASN A 162 9.25 -38.26 44.09
CA ASN A 162 8.14 -37.96 45.01
C ASN A 162 7.89 -36.45 45.18
N ASN A 163 8.87 -35.62 44.79
CA ASN A 163 8.75 -34.16 44.81
C ASN A 163 9.47 -33.57 43.58
N PRO A 164 8.98 -33.90 42.36
CA PRO A 164 9.67 -33.55 41.13
C PRO A 164 9.74 -32.03 40.95
N PRO A 165 10.76 -31.55 40.19
CA PRO A 165 10.91 -30.15 39.94
C PRO A 165 9.75 -29.61 39.11
N ARG A 166 9.28 -28.44 39.49
CA ARG A 166 8.23 -27.69 38.80
C ARG A 166 8.53 -26.21 38.90
N ASN A 167 7.81 -25.38 38.14
CA ASN A 167 8.05 -23.93 38.15
C ASN A 167 9.54 -23.60 37.95
N ILE A 168 10.21 -24.38 37.08
CA ILE A 168 11.59 -24.16 36.70
C ILE A 168 11.59 -22.87 35.87
N ARG A 169 12.48 -21.93 36.20
CA ARG A 169 12.54 -20.60 35.56
C ARG A 169 13.98 -20.17 35.38
N LEU A 170 14.28 -19.71 34.17
CA LEU A 170 15.52 -18.98 33.89
C LEU A 170 15.18 -17.50 33.72
N TRP A 171 15.69 -16.69 34.62
CA TRP A 171 15.49 -15.23 34.63
C TRP A 171 16.66 -14.56 33.92
N LEU A 172 16.34 -13.82 32.85
CA LEU A 172 17.32 -13.08 32.06
C LEU A 172 17.80 -11.82 32.81
N PRO A 173 18.98 -11.26 32.44
CA PRO A 173 19.52 -10.05 33.04
C PRO A 173 18.65 -8.82 32.69
N ASP A 174 18.60 -7.82 33.58
CA ASP A 174 18.05 -6.50 33.24
C ASP A 174 19.12 -5.63 32.55
N PRO A 175 18.98 -5.29 31.27
CA PRO A 175 19.95 -4.46 30.56
C PRO A 175 19.93 -2.98 30.99
N ALA A 176 18.92 -2.52 31.73
CA ALA A 176 18.84 -1.16 32.27
C ALA A 176 19.53 -0.99 33.63
N ASP A 177 19.98 -2.09 34.26
CA ASP A 177 20.67 -2.06 35.54
C ASP A 177 22.20 -2.04 35.35
N ALA A 178 22.83 -0.92 35.71
CA ALA A 178 24.29 -0.75 35.66
C ALA A 178 25.07 -1.77 36.53
N MET A 179 24.40 -2.51 37.43
CA MET A 179 24.99 -3.58 38.25
C MET A 179 24.77 -4.99 37.68
N ASN A 180 24.11 -5.16 36.53
CA ASN A 180 23.74 -6.47 35.97
C ASN A 180 23.06 -7.35 37.04
N ARG A 181 21.94 -6.93 37.64
CA ARG A 181 21.17 -7.82 38.54
C ARG A 181 20.16 -8.63 37.72
N SER A 182 19.90 -9.87 38.14
CA SER A 182 18.81 -10.67 37.59
C SER A 182 17.47 -10.16 38.12
N LEU A 183 16.43 -10.17 37.28
CA LEU A 183 15.04 -9.85 37.65
C LEU A 183 14.38 -10.94 38.53
N ALA A 184 15.11 -11.99 38.88
CA ALA A 184 14.61 -13.02 39.77
C ALA A 184 14.23 -12.41 41.12
N PRO A 185 12.98 -12.61 41.56
CA PRO A 185 12.53 -12.11 42.85
C PRO A 185 13.34 -12.74 43.99
N PRO A 186 13.35 -12.14 45.19
CA PRO A 186 13.75 -12.84 46.40
C PRO A 186 12.99 -14.17 46.54
N ALA A 187 13.61 -15.15 47.19
CA ALA A 187 12.95 -16.44 47.42
C ALA A 187 11.58 -16.22 48.09
N GLY A 188 10.51 -16.77 47.50
CA GLY A 188 9.13 -16.65 47.98
C GLY A 188 8.36 -15.41 47.52
N GLN A 189 8.95 -14.49 46.75
CA GLN A 189 8.25 -13.37 46.12
C GLN A 189 7.92 -13.65 44.66
N ALA A 190 6.81 -13.10 44.16
CA ALA A 190 6.44 -13.19 42.75
C ALA A 190 7.28 -12.20 41.92
N GLY A 191 7.92 -12.70 40.86
CA GLY A 191 8.63 -11.88 39.88
C GLY A 191 7.66 -11.31 38.82
N PRO A 192 8.10 -10.32 38.02
CA PRO A 192 7.28 -9.84 36.92
C PRO A 192 7.04 -10.97 35.91
N LEU A 193 5.84 -11.03 35.33
CA LEU A 193 5.51 -12.04 34.32
C LEU A 193 6.21 -11.75 32.98
N PHE A 194 6.19 -10.49 32.57
CA PHE A 194 6.80 -10.00 31.33
C PHE A 194 8.15 -9.36 31.59
N HIS A 195 9.04 -9.44 30.61
CA HIS A 195 10.34 -8.80 30.68
C HIS A 195 10.16 -7.26 30.62
N PRO A 196 10.82 -6.47 31.49
CA PRO A 196 10.68 -5.00 31.51
C PRO A 196 10.98 -4.33 30.17
N THR A 197 12.03 -4.74 29.46
CA THR A 197 12.35 -4.20 28.13
C THR A 197 11.33 -4.56 27.07
N TYR A 198 10.61 -5.67 27.23
CA TYR A 198 9.50 -6.01 26.34
C TYR A 198 8.30 -5.10 26.61
N LEU A 199 8.03 -4.81 27.89
CA LEU A 199 6.99 -3.83 28.23
C LEU A 199 7.27 -2.47 27.60
N ASP A 200 8.53 -2.03 27.49
CA ASP A 200 8.88 -0.79 26.79
C ASP A 200 8.54 -0.80 25.29
N VAL A 201 8.58 -1.98 24.64
CA VAL A 201 8.17 -2.13 23.23
C VAL A 201 6.66 -1.99 23.08
N VAL A 202 5.86 -2.57 23.98
CA VAL A 202 4.41 -2.62 23.80
C VAL A 202 3.67 -1.45 24.45
N ARG A 203 4.26 -0.77 25.44
CA ARG A 203 3.67 0.36 26.18
C ARG A 203 3.13 1.52 25.34
N PRO A 204 3.71 1.88 24.18
CA PRO A 204 3.17 2.96 23.36
C PRO A 204 1.79 2.68 22.76
N PHE A 205 1.37 1.41 22.69
CA PHE A 205 0.16 1.00 22.00
C PHE A 205 -0.97 0.70 23.00
N ARG A 206 -2.20 0.98 22.59
CA ARG A 206 -3.39 0.85 23.45
C ARG A 206 -4.32 -0.30 23.06
N LEU A 207 -3.97 -1.07 22.05
CA LEU A 207 -4.72 -2.22 21.55
C LEU A 207 -3.74 -3.28 21.05
N PHE A 208 -3.83 -4.48 21.64
CA PHE A 208 -3.00 -5.63 21.27
C PHE A 208 -3.83 -6.69 20.56
N ARG A 209 -3.37 -7.11 19.38
CA ARG A 209 -3.95 -8.22 18.63
C ARG A 209 -3.11 -9.48 18.81
N PHE A 210 -3.75 -10.52 19.32
CA PHE A 210 -3.10 -11.76 19.77
C PHE A 210 -3.17 -12.90 18.73
N MET A 211 -3.37 -12.61 17.46
CA MET A 211 -3.59 -13.59 16.39
C MET A 211 -2.50 -14.68 16.36
N ASP A 212 -1.22 -14.28 16.31
CA ASP A 212 -0.11 -15.23 16.29
C ASP A 212 0.24 -15.79 17.68
N TRP A 213 0.00 -15.02 18.75
CA TRP A 213 0.16 -15.53 20.12
C TRP A 213 -0.79 -16.69 20.38
N LEU A 214 -2.02 -16.61 19.90
CA LEU A 214 -3.03 -17.65 20.06
C LEU A 214 -2.93 -18.71 18.96
N GLU A 215 -1.98 -18.59 18.03
CA GLU A 215 -1.81 -19.45 16.85
C GLU A 215 -3.14 -19.75 16.16
N THR A 216 -3.90 -18.68 15.85
CA THR A 216 -5.27 -18.82 15.35
C THR A 216 -5.35 -19.26 13.88
N ASN A 217 -4.27 -19.11 13.12
CA ASN A 217 -4.14 -19.63 11.77
C ASN A 217 -4.02 -21.15 11.77
N ASN A 218 -4.83 -21.82 10.94
CA ASN A 218 -4.91 -23.28 10.85
C ASN A 218 -5.22 -23.99 12.18
N ASN A 219 -5.77 -23.25 13.14
CA ASN A 219 -6.04 -23.72 14.48
C ASN A 219 -7.17 -24.76 14.49
N ARG A 220 -6.95 -25.91 15.12
CA ARG A 220 -7.90 -27.04 15.18
C ARG A 220 -8.59 -27.19 16.55
N THR A 221 -8.53 -26.16 17.39
CA THR A 221 -9.22 -26.11 18.69
C THR A 221 -10.73 -26.06 18.45
N GLU A 222 -11.46 -26.99 19.08
CA GLU A 222 -12.90 -27.13 18.96
C GLU A 222 -13.56 -27.03 20.34
N ASP A 223 -13.11 -27.85 21.29
CA ASP A 223 -13.67 -27.96 22.64
C ASP A 223 -12.83 -27.22 23.68
N TRP A 224 -13.42 -26.85 24.82
CA TRP A 224 -12.70 -26.13 25.87
C TRP A 224 -11.50 -26.91 26.41
N SER A 225 -11.58 -28.24 26.41
CA SER A 225 -10.48 -29.12 26.81
C SER A 225 -9.25 -29.02 25.91
N ASP A 226 -9.40 -28.57 24.66
CA ASP A 226 -8.32 -28.40 23.70
C ASP A 226 -7.44 -27.17 24.01
N ARG A 227 -7.93 -26.22 24.84
CA ARG A 227 -7.22 -24.96 25.09
C ARG A 227 -5.87 -25.15 25.77
N ARG A 228 -5.01 -24.14 25.60
CA ARG A 228 -3.74 -23.99 26.30
C ARG A 228 -3.94 -23.44 27.73
N PRO A 229 -3.49 -24.14 28.81
CA PRO A 229 -3.44 -23.57 30.16
C PRO A 229 -2.13 -22.79 30.41
N PRO A 230 -2.14 -21.79 31.31
CA PRO A 230 -0.98 -20.94 31.60
C PRO A 230 0.14 -21.64 32.41
N ALA A 231 -0.13 -22.81 33.00
CA ALA A 231 0.82 -23.57 33.82
C ALA A 231 1.85 -24.39 33.00
N HIS A 232 1.82 -24.31 31.67
CA HIS A 232 2.70 -25.08 30.80
C HIS A 232 4.12 -24.51 30.76
N CYS A 233 5.15 -25.35 30.91
CA CYS A 233 6.54 -24.91 31.04
C CYS A 233 7.10 -24.25 29.78
N PHE A 234 6.63 -24.71 28.62
CA PHE A 234 6.98 -24.24 27.28
C PHE A 234 5.73 -23.73 26.60
N MET A 235 5.72 -22.55 25.98
CA MET A 235 4.53 -22.03 25.27
C MET A 235 4.56 -22.33 23.76
N HIS A 236 5.58 -23.04 23.28
CA HIS A 236 5.71 -23.42 21.88
C HIS A 236 5.29 -24.89 21.70
N GLY A 237 4.29 -25.14 20.84
CA GLY A 237 3.84 -26.48 20.41
C GLY A 237 3.28 -27.37 21.52
N GLN A 238 1.97 -27.37 21.75
CA GLN A 238 1.35 -28.41 22.60
C GLN A 238 1.21 -29.71 21.80
N HIS A 239 1.61 -30.85 22.36
CA HIS A 239 1.10 -32.13 21.88
C HIS A 239 -0.34 -32.32 22.38
N ILE A 240 -1.33 -32.16 21.49
CA ILE A 240 -2.71 -32.58 21.76
C ILE A 240 -2.84 -34.02 21.24
N PRO A 241 -3.12 -35.02 22.08
CA PRO A 241 -3.28 -36.39 21.61
C PRO A 241 -4.35 -36.49 20.51
N GLY A 242 -3.97 -36.97 19.33
CA GLY A 242 -4.86 -37.13 18.17
C GLY A 242 -5.16 -35.86 17.36
N LYS A 243 -4.57 -34.71 17.72
CA LYS A 243 -4.60 -33.48 16.91
C LYS A 243 -3.15 -33.05 16.64
N GLU A 244 -2.86 -32.54 15.44
CA GLU A 244 -1.54 -31.96 15.14
C GLU A 244 -1.20 -30.89 16.20
N PRO A 245 0.08 -30.70 16.56
CA PRO A 245 0.43 -29.78 17.62
C PRO A 245 -0.07 -28.36 17.33
N THR A 246 -1.00 -27.85 18.15
CA THR A 246 -1.35 -26.42 18.16
C THR A 246 -0.48 -25.77 19.23
N GLY A 247 0.43 -24.87 18.86
CA GLY A 247 1.16 -24.08 19.83
C GLY A 247 0.31 -22.93 20.37
N GLY A 248 0.96 -21.86 20.82
CA GLY A 248 0.33 -20.64 21.29
C GLY A 248 0.32 -20.41 22.81
N VAL A 249 -0.16 -19.24 23.18
CA VAL A 249 -0.15 -18.63 24.50
C VAL A 249 -1.53 -18.76 25.13
N ALA A 250 -1.58 -19.06 26.43
CA ALA A 250 -2.83 -19.09 27.16
C ALA A 250 -3.48 -17.69 27.24
N TYR A 251 -4.81 -17.61 27.10
CA TYR A 251 -5.56 -16.35 27.18
C TYR A 251 -5.31 -15.58 28.49
N GLU A 252 -5.07 -16.30 29.59
CA GLU A 252 -4.70 -15.72 30.88
C GLU A 252 -3.45 -14.83 30.80
N LEU A 253 -2.46 -15.22 29.97
CA LEU A 253 -1.24 -14.44 29.76
C LEU A 253 -1.48 -13.28 28.79
N CYS A 254 -2.36 -13.43 27.80
CA CYS A 254 -2.81 -12.30 26.96
C CYS A 254 -3.48 -11.22 27.83
N ILE A 255 -4.40 -11.61 28.71
CA ILE A 255 -5.09 -10.72 29.66
C ILE A 255 -4.06 -10.06 30.59
N ALA A 256 -3.12 -10.83 31.13
CA ALA A 256 -2.10 -10.27 32.00
C ALA A 256 -1.24 -9.20 31.30
N LEU A 257 -0.93 -9.38 30.00
CA LEU A 257 -0.21 -8.36 29.22
C LEU A 257 -1.04 -7.09 29.07
N CYS A 258 -2.31 -7.23 28.68
CA CYS A 258 -3.25 -6.12 28.55
C CYS A 258 -3.40 -5.33 29.86
N ASN A 259 -3.64 -6.01 30.98
CA ASN A 259 -3.75 -5.38 32.30
C ASN A 259 -2.44 -4.67 32.70
N THR A 260 -1.29 -5.29 32.43
CA THR A 260 0.03 -4.71 32.76
C THR A 260 0.34 -3.46 31.93
N ALA A 261 -0.02 -3.46 30.65
CA ALA A 261 0.22 -2.35 29.74
C ALA A 261 -0.89 -1.27 29.78
N GLY A 262 -2.09 -1.62 30.27
CA GLY A 262 -3.28 -0.79 30.17
C GLY A 262 -3.84 -0.71 28.74
N ALA A 263 -3.75 -1.80 27.98
CA ALA A 263 -4.15 -1.88 26.58
C ALA A 263 -5.38 -2.79 26.39
N ASP A 264 -6.26 -2.41 25.47
CA ASP A 264 -7.41 -3.22 25.06
C ASP A 264 -6.95 -4.54 24.39
N MET A 265 -7.80 -5.58 24.45
CA MET A 265 -7.47 -6.94 24.05
C MET A 265 -8.21 -7.33 22.77
N TRP A 266 -7.51 -7.73 21.70
CA TRP A 266 -8.12 -8.27 20.48
C TRP A 266 -7.79 -9.74 20.28
N ILE A 267 -8.85 -10.57 20.27
CA ILE A 267 -8.79 -12.01 20.10
C ILE A 267 -9.50 -12.48 18.84
N CYS A 268 -8.93 -13.50 18.19
CA CYS A 268 -9.56 -14.26 17.14
C CYS A 268 -10.03 -15.59 17.74
N VAL A 269 -11.35 -15.85 17.71
CA VAL A 269 -11.93 -17.11 18.18
C VAL A 269 -11.68 -18.21 17.12
N PRO A 270 -11.17 -19.41 17.46
CA PRO A 270 -10.96 -20.48 16.49
C PRO A 270 -12.22 -20.81 15.68
N HIS A 271 -12.06 -21.07 14.38
CA HIS A 271 -13.18 -21.29 13.46
C HIS A 271 -14.06 -22.51 13.81
N LEU A 272 -13.45 -23.55 14.40
CA LEU A 272 -14.13 -24.78 14.86
C LEU A 272 -14.69 -24.68 16.28
N ALA A 273 -14.44 -23.59 17.01
CA ALA A 273 -14.85 -23.47 18.41
C ALA A 273 -16.35 -23.73 18.59
N THR A 274 -16.68 -24.61 19.54
CA THR A 274 -18.06 -24.88 19.95
C THR A 274 -18.64 -23.72 20.74
N ASP A 275 -19.97 -23.67 20.87
CA ASP A 275 -20.63 -22.66 21.71
C ASP A 275 -20.18 -22.76 23.18
N GLU A 276 -19.83 -23.97 23.66
CA GLU A 276 -19.26 -24.17 24.99
C GLU A 276 -17.90 -23.48 25.12
N TYR A 277 -17.01 -23.68 24.15
CA TYR A 277 -15.71 -23.03 24.11
C TYR A 277 -15.86 -21.50 24.17
N VAL A 278 -16.72 -20.93 23.32
CA VAL A 278 -16.96 -19.48 23.26
C VAL A 278 -17.54 -18.97 24.58
N THR A 279 -18.46 -19.73 25.20
CA THR A 279 -19.05 -19.38 26.50
C THR A 279 -17.99 -19.35 27.60
N ASN A 280 -17.14 -20.37 27.68
CA ASN A 280 -16.09 -20.45 28.68
C ASN A 280 -14.98 -19.42 28.44
N LEU A 281 -14.68 -19.09 27.17
CA LEU A 281 -13.78 -17.99 26.82
C LEU A 281 -14.33 -16.64 27.28
N ALA A 282 -15.61 -16.36 27.01
CA ALA A 282 -16.27 -15.13 27.45
C ALA A 282 -16.27 -15.01 28.99
N ARG A 283 -16.48 -16.13 29.71
CA ARG A 283 -16.39 -16.19 31.18
C ARG A 283 -14.96 -15.95 31.66
N LEU A 284 -13.96 -16.57 31.04
CA LEU A 284 -12.56 -16.43 31.43
C LEU A 284 -12.11 -14.97 31.34
N VAL A 285 -12.47 -14.27 30.25
CA VAL A 285 -12.12 -12.84 30.09
C VAL A 285 -12.81 -11.97 31.14
N LEU A 286 -14.07 -12.28 31.50
CA LEU A 286 -14.86 -11.49 32.45
C LEU A 286 -14.53 -11.76 33.92
N TYR A 287 -14.26 -13.01 34.28
CA TYR A 287 -14.15 -13.47 35.67
C TYR A 287 -12.77 -14.00 36.04
N GLY A 288 -11.85 -14.19 35.08
CA GLY A 288 -10.55 -14.80 35.33
C GLY A 288 -10.62 -16.32 35.41
N SER A 289 -9.50 -16.96 35.72
CA SER A 289 -9.40 -18.42 35.84
C SER A 289 -8.35 -18.84 36.88
N ASP A 290 -8.38 -20.11 37.30
CA ASP A 290 -7.32 -20.73 38.09
C ASP A 290 -6.28 -21.47 37.23
N GLY A 291 -6.29 -21.25 35.91
CA GLY A 291 -5.34 -21.85 34.97
C GLY A 291 -5.55 -23.34 34.70
N THR A 292 -6.73 -23.89 34.99
CA THR A 292 -7.07 -25.31 34.76
C THR A 292 -8.07 -25.51 33.62
N ASN A 293 -8.03 -26.67 32.94
CA ASN A 293 -8.95 -26.99 31.83
C ASN A 293 -10.37 -27.46 32.29
N GLY A 294 -10.69 -27.34 33.58
CA GLY A 294 -12.04 -27.62 34.13
C GLY A 294 -12.94 -26.39 34.31
N TYR A 295 -12.50 -25.23 33.80
CA TYR A 295 -13.21 -23.96 33.95
C TYR A 295 -14.55 -23.96 33.20
N THR A 296 -15.64 -24.14 33.94
CA THR A 296 -17.02 -24.18 33.42
C THR A 296 -17.95 -23.16 34.07
N ALA A 297 -17.47 -22.44 35.09
CA ALA A 297 -18.21 -21.44 35.84
C ALA A 297 -17.27 -20.30 36.31
N PRO A 298 -17.80 -19.10 36.62
CA PRO A 298 -17.03 -18.00 37.19
C PRO A 298 -16.26 -18.43 38.45
N VAL A 299 -14.99 -18.04 38.55
CA VAL A 299 -14.16 -18.27 39.73
C VAL A 299 -14.24 -17.06 40.64
N ALA A 300 -14.58 -17.27 41.92
CA ALA A 300 -14.81 -16.17 42.87
C ALA A 300 -13.53 -15.39 43.22
N ASP A 301 -12.38 -16.07 43.29
CA ASP A 301 -11.09 -15.48 43.62
C ASP A 301 -9.98 -16.06 42.73
N PRO A 302 -9.93 -15.62 41.46
CA PRO A 302 -9.14 -16.30 40.43
C PRO A 302 -7.64 -16.05 40.59
N VAL A 303 -6.83 -17.12 40.44
CA VAL A 303 -5.36 -17.00 40.40
C VAL A 303 -4.90 -16.08 39.27
N TYR A 304 -5.52 -16.20 38.09
CA TYR A 304 -5.31 -15.34 36.94
C TYR A 304 -6.48 -14.38 36.81
N ARG A 305 -6.21 -13.10 37.05
CA ARG A 305 -7.22 -12.05 37.11
C ARG A 305 -7.97 -11.87 35.78
N PRO A 306 -9.25 -11.44 35.82
CA PRO A 306 -9.98 -11.05 34.61
C PRO A 306 -9.36 -9.83 33.92
N LEU A 307 -9.84 -9.54 32.71
CA LEU A 307 -9.52 -8.29 32.02
C LEU A 307 -10.04 -7.09 32.83
N ASP A 308 -9.15 -6.14 33.14
CA ASP A 308 -9.45 -4.98 33.99
C ASP A 308 -10.71 -4.24 33.51
N THR A 309 -11.54 -3.79 34.45
CA THR A 309 -12.90 -3.28 34.16
C THR A 309 -12.94 -2.05 33.26
N ASN A 310 -11.81 -1.35 33.15
CA ASN A 310 -11.64 -0.18 32.30
C ASN A 310 -11.09 -0.55 30.90
N LEU A 311 -10.82 -1.82 30.61
CA LEU A 311 -10.36 -2.31 29.30
C LEU A 311 -11.50 -3.02 28.56
N ARG A 312 -11.37 -3.07 27.24
CA ARG A 312 -12.33 -3.69 26.31
C ARG A 312 -11.75 -4.93 25.66
N VAL A 313 -12.64 -5.83 25.23
CA VAL A 313 -12.31 -7.00 24.42
C VAL A 313 -12.90 -6.87 23.02
N PHE A 314 -12.03 -6.99 22.03
CA PHE A 314 -12.33 -7.02 20.61
C PHE A 314 -12.44 -8.49 20.20
N VAL A 315 -13.63 -8.88 19.73
CA VAL A 315 -13.97 -10.26 19.46
C VAL A 315 -14.16 -10.44 17.96
N GLU A 316 -13.25 -11.18 17.34
CA GLU A 316 -13.26 -11.54 15.93
C GLU A 316 -13.53 -13.05 15.79
N TYR A 317 -14.38 -13.43 14.83
CA TYR A 317 -14.59 -14.84 14.50
C TYR A 317 -13.53 -15.31 13.49
N SER A 318 -12.48 -15.94 14.02
CA SER A 318 -11.33 -16.50 13.33
C SER A 318 -10.51 -15.48 12.53
N ASN A 319 -9.19 -15.67 12.49
CA ASN A 319 -8.31 -14.87 11.65
C ASN A 319 -8.53 -15.22 10.17
N GLU A 320 -8.66 -14.20 9.33
CA GLU A 320 -8.73 -14.29 7.86
C GLU A 320 -9.57 -15.48 7.37
N VAL A 321 -10.75 -15.69 7.96
CA VAL A 321 -11.66 -16.79 7.59
C VAL A 321 -12.22 -16.63 6.16
N TRP A 322 -11.92 -15.51 5.52
CA TRP A 322 -12.16 -15.21 4.11
C TRP A 322 -11.02 -15.66 3.18
N ASN A 323 -9.85 -16.02 3.71
CA ASN A 323 -8.63 -16.28 2.94
C ASN A 323 -8.48 -17.78 2.61
N PRO A 324 -8.56 -18.19 1.33
CA PRO A 324 -8.42 -19.59 0.93
C PRO A 324 -6.99 -20.13 1.08
N GLY A 325 -5.99 -19.28 1.35
CA GLY A 325 -4.64 -19.71 1.71
C GLY A 325 -4.58 -20.43 3.06
N PHE A 326 -5.61 -20.31 3.90
CA PHE A 326 -5.69 -20.98 5.18
C PHE A 326 -6.76 -22.07 5.23
N THR A 327 -6.51 -23.09 6.07
CA THR A 327 -7.45 -24.21 6.26
C THR A 327 -8.80 -23.74 6.78
N GLN A 328 -8.84 -22.72 7.66
CA GLN A 328 -10.11 -22.15 8.14
C GLN A 328 -10.94 -21.49 7.04
N GLY A 329 -10.29 -20.83 6.07
CA GLY A 329 -10.97 -20.18 4.97
C GLY A 329 -11.57 -21.20 4.01
N ASN A 330 -10.78 -22.21 3.62
CA ASN A 330 -11.28 -23.33 2.83
C ASN A 330 -12.45 -24.05 3.51
N TRP A 331 -12.36 -24.28 4.83
CA TRP A 331 -13.45 -24.86 5.60
C TRP A 331 -14.71 -23.99 5.54
N ALA A 332 -14.60 -22.68 5.81
CA ALA A 332 -15.74 -21.78 5.82
C ALA A 332 -16.39 -21.65 4.43
N TYR A 333 -15.59 -21.62 3.37
CA TYR A 333 -16.08 -21.66 2.00
C TYR A 333 -16.88 -22.94 1.73
N ASN A 334 -16.33 -24.11 2.05
CA ASN A 334 -17.02 -25.39 1.86
C ASN A 334 -18.33 -25.49 2.65
N GLN A 335 -18.35 -24.98 3.89
CA GLN A 335 -19.58 -24.91 4.69
C GLN A 335 -20.62 -23.98 4.06
N SER A 336 -20.18 -22.83 3.53
CA SER A 336 -21.10 -21.88 2.86
C SER A 336 -21.78 -22.53 1.65
N VAL A 337 -21.01 -23.26 0.82
CA VAL A 337 -21.52 -24.00 -0.34
C VAL A 337 -22.52 -25.07 0.08
N ALA A 338 -22.20 -25.87 1.10
CA ALA A 338 -23.07 -26.93 1.60
C ALA A 338 -24.42 -26.40 2.12
N LEU A 339 -24.45 -25.16 2.61
CA LEU A 339 -25.64 -24.51 3.14
C LEU A 339 -26.38 -23.63 2.12
N GLY A 340 -25.88 -23.53 0.88
CA GLY A 340 -26.44 -22.64 -0.14
C GLY A 340 -26.32 -21.15 0.21
N LEU A 341 -25.30 -20.77 0.98
CA LEU A 341 -25.02 -19.40 1.40
C LEU A 341 -23.82 -18.84 0.64
N THR A 342 -23.74 -17.52 0.50
CA THR A 342 -22.46 -16.90 0.15
C THR A 342 -21.46 -17.08 1.29
N TRP A 343 -20.17 -17.01 0.98
CA TRP A 343 -19.12 -17.09 1.99
C TRP A 343 -19.28 -15.99 3.06
N GLY A 344 -19.58 -14.76 2.64
CA GLY A 344 -19.85 -13.63 3.54
C GLY A 344 -21.05 -13.88 4.46
N GLN A 345 -22.15 -14.47 3.96
CA GLN A 345 -23.30 -14.86 4.79
C GLN A 345 -22.88 -15.89 5.85
N PHE A 346 -22.22 -16.98 5.45
CA PHE A 346 -21.83 -18.01 6.42
C PHE A 346 -20.97 -17.44 7.55
N VAL A 347 -19.96 -16.63 7.21
CA VAL A 347 -19.08 -16.00 8.20
C VAL A 347 -19.83 -14.98 9.06
N GLY A 348 -20.70 -14.16 8.47
CA GLY A 348 -21.52 -13.18 9.20
C GLY A 348 -22.43 -13.84 10.24
N ARG A 349 -23.01 -15.01 9.91
CA ARG A 349 -23.83 -15.80 10.84
C ARG A 349 -23.01 -16.35 12.00
N LYS A 350 -21.82 -16.91 11.74
CA LYS A 350 -20.94 -17.45 12.78
C LYS A 350 -20.39 -16.34 13.69
N ALA A 351 -19.97 -15.21 13.14
CA ALA A 351 -19.53 -14.05 13.91
C ALA A 351 -20.65 -13.53 14.84
N SER A 352 -21.88 -13.44 14.32
CA SER A 352 -23.04 -13.03 15.11
C SER A 352 -23.33 -13.97 16.27
N ARG A 353 -23.18 -15.29 16.06
CA ARG A 353 -23.34 -16.28 17.13
C ARG A 353 -22.31 -16.06 18.24
N VAL A 354 -21.03 -15.86 17.88
CA VAL A 354 -19.96 -15.59 18.85
C VAL A 354 -20.26 -14.33 19.67
N TRP A 355 -20.62 -13.23 19.02
CA TRP A 355 -20.94 -11.98 19.73
C TRP A 355 -22.16 -12.10 20.64
N ASN A 356 -23.20 -12.82 20.20
CA ASN A 356 -24.38 -13.04 21.01
C ASN A 356 -24.07 -13.87 22.27
N ILE A 357 -23.18 -14.87 22.19
CA ILE A 357 -22.71 -15.62 23.36
C ILE A 357 -21.96 -14.70 24.32
N PHE A 358 -21.02 -13.89 23.82
CA PHE A 358 -20.32 -12.90 24.65
C PHE A 358 -21.29 -11.93 25.34
N ASN A 359 -22.24 -11.37 24.60
CA ASN A 359 -23.27 -10.49 25.15
C ASN A 359 -24.11 -11.17 26.24
N ALA A 360 -24.51 -12.43 26.02
CA ALA A 360 -25.30 -13.20 26.98
C ALA A 360 -24.54 -13.47 28.28
N VAL A 361 -23.25 -13.81 28.18
CA VAL A 361 -22.39 -14.05 29.36
C VAL A 361 -22.12 -12.75 30.12
N TRP A 362 -21.90 -11.64 29.42
CA TRP A 362 -21.46 -10.38 30.03
C TRP A 362 -22.62 -9.55 30.58
N GLY A 363 -23.82 -9.71 30.01
CA GLY A 363 -25.01 -8.98 30.38
C GLY A 363 -24.91 -7.48 30.08
N ALA A 364 -26.05 -6.78 30.17
CA ALA A 364 -26.17 -5.37 29.78
C ALA A 364 -25.20 -4.43 30.52
N ALA A 365 -24.77 -4.79 31.73
CA ALA A 365 -23.82 -3.99 32.53
C ALA A 365 -22.39 -3.99 31.94
N ASN A 366 -22.03 -4.98 31.14
CA ASN A 366 -20.67 -5.12 30.59
C ASN A 366 -20.62 -5.12 29.05
N THR A 367 -21.75 -5.19 28.33
CA THR A 367 -21.77 -5.26 26.85
C THR A 367 -21.09 -4.08 26.16
N GLN A 368 -21.08 -2.89 26.78
CA GLN A 368 -20.33 -1.72 26.32
C GLN A 368 -18.80 -1.93 26.25
N ARG A 369 -18.28 -2.99 26.88
CA ARG A 369 -16.86 -3.37 26.85
C ARG A 369 -16.54 -4.40 25.76
N ILE A 370 -17.55 -4.91 25.05
CA ILE A 370 -17.37 -5.87 23.94
C ILE A 370 -17.35 -5.10 22.63
N VAL A 371 -16.27 -5.26 21.87
CA VAL A 371 -16.12 -4.69 20.53
C VAL A 371 -16.26 -5.78 19.48
N ARG A 372 -17.22 -5.65 18.57
CA ARG A 372 -17.58 -6.64 17.55
C ARG A 372 -16.80 -6.35 16.27
N VAL A 373 -15.87 -7.23 15.92
CA VAL A 373 -14.93 -7.03 14.81
C VAL A 373 -15.46 -7.70 13.54
N GLY A 374 -15.87 -6.91 12.55
CA GLY A 374 -16.26 -7.45 11.24
C GLY A 374 -15.03 -7.88 10.43
N ALA A 375 -14.83 -9.18 10.21
CA ALA A 375 -13.72 -9.71 9.42
C ALA A 375 -13.96 -9.44 7.93
N GLY A 376 -13.43 -8.33 7.41
CA GLY A 376 -13.53 -7.90 6.02
C GLY A 376 -12.37 -8.39 5.15
N ARG A 377 -12.59 -8.37 3.83
CA ARG A 377 -11.62 -8.80 2.81
C ARG A 377 -11.26 -7.62 1.90
N SER A 378 -9.99 -7.22 1.90
CA SER A 378 -9.48 -5.98 1.26
C SER A 378 -9.72 -5.85 -0.26
N GLY A 379 -9.98 -6.95 -0.96
CA GLY A 379 -10.28 -6.98 -2.40
C GLY A 379 -11.72 -7.34 -2.76
N ASP A 380 -12.64 -7.45 -1.78
CA ASP A 380 -13.96 -8.03 -2.01
C ASP A 380 -15.07 -7.31 -1.23
N ALA A 381 -15.53 -6.19 -1.79
CA ALA A 381 -16.64 -5.41 -1.23
C ALA A 381 -17.96 -6.19 -1.18
N GLY A 382 -18.17 -7.14 -2.10
CA GLY A 382 -19.34 -8.02 -2.13
C GLY A 382 -19.39 -8.94 -0.92
N TYR A 383 -18.28 -9.59 -0.58
CA TYR A 383 -18.11 -10.36 0.65
C TYR A 383 -18.41 -9.51 1.89
N CYS A 384 -17.79 -8.32 2.00
CA CYS A 384 -17.97 -7.42 3.15
C CYS A 384 -19.44 -7.01 3.35
N ARG A 385 -20.12 -6.59 2.27
CA ARG A 385 -21.54 -6.23 2.28
C ARG A 385 -22.41 -7.41 2.71
N SER A 386 -22.14 -8.60 2.16
CA SER A 386 -22.86 -9.81 2.49
C SER A 386 -22.69 -10.23 3.96
N PHE A 387 -21.48 -10.07 4.51
CA PHE A 387 -21.19 -10.31 5.92
C PHE A 387 -21.98 -9.36 6.83
N ILE A 388 -21.96 -8.05 6.54
CA ILE A 388 -22.62 -7.03 7.36
C ILE A 388 -24.13 -7.26 7.39
N ASN A 389 -24.73 -7.48 6.22
CA ASN A 389 -26.18 -7.72 6.11
C ASN A 389 -26.62 -8.96 6.88
N GLU A 390 -25.89 -10.07 6.75
CA GLU A 390 -26.21 -11.27 7.50
C GLU A 390 -26.09 -11.05 9.01
N ALA A 391 -25.06 -10.32 9.45
CA ALA A 391 -24.89 -10.04 10.87
C ALA A 391 -26.06 -9.24 11.45
N ILE A 392 -26.45 -8.17 10.75
CA ILE A 392 -27.61 -7.34 11.11
C ILE A 392 -28.90 -8.19 11.15
N ALA A 393 -29.10 -9.07 10.16
CA ALA A 393 -30.24 -9.98 10.13
C ALA A 393 -30.27 -10.96 11.32
N ASN A 394 -29.11 -11.28 11.90
CA ASN A 394 -28.97 -12.10 13.11
C ASN A 394 -28.95 -11.27 14.41
N GLY A 395 -29.42 -10.02 14.35
CA GLY A 395 -29.69 -9.17 15.52
C GLY A 395 -28.49 -8.40 16.08
N VAL A 396 -27.33 -8.43 15.41
CA VAL A 396 -26.12 -7.73 15.86
C VAL A 396 -25.35 -7.10 14.71
N LYS A 397 -25.04 -5.81 14.83
CA LYS A 397 -24.19 -5.09 13.86
C LYS A 397 -22.73 -5.12 14.33
N PRO A 398 -21.73 -5.30 13.45
CA PRO A 398 -20.32 -5.06 13.82
C PRO A 398 -20.13 -3.60 14.28
N HIS A 399 -19.11 -3.34 15.11
CA HIS A 399 -18.75 -1.96 15.44
C HIS A 399 -17.90 -1.32 14.34
N PHE A 400 -17.13 -2.11 13.61
CA PHE A 400 -16.35 -1.70 12.45
C PHE A 400 -16.05 -2.89 11.54
N VAL A 401 -15.60 -2.60 10.32
CA VAL A 401 -15.03 -3.60 9.40
C VAL A 401 -13.53 -3.54 9.49
N SER A 402 -12.87 -4.69 9.55
CA SER A 402 -11.42 -4.79 9.61
C SER A 402 -10.85 -5.48 8.37
N ILE A 403 -9.78 -4.94 7.81
CA ILE A 403 -9.13 -5.45 6.58
C ILE A 403 -7.60 -5.57 6.73
N ALA A 404 -6.92 -6.21 5.79
CA ALA A 404 -5.46 -6.24 5.68
C ALA A 404 -5.00 -5.47 4.43
N PRO A 405 -4.61 -4.18 4.55
CA PRO A 405 -4.22 -3.35 3.42
C PRO A 405 -2.73 -3.47 3.11
N TYR A 406 -2.34 -4.62 2.54
CA TYR A 406 -0.97 -4.82 2.05
C TYR A 406 -0.67 -3.96 0.81
N PHE A 407 0.59 -3.56 0.65
CA PHE A 407 1.01 -2.69 -0.46
C PHE A 407 2.31 -3.16 -1.12
N GLY A 408 2.53 -2.75 -2.38
CA GLY A 408 3.80 -3.02 -3.07
C GLY A 408 3.89 -4.33 -3.84
N ASN A 409 2.77 -5.03 -4.03
CA ASN A 409 2.69 -6.22 -4.87
C ASN A 409 3.41 -6.04 -6.22
N ASP A 410 4.03 -7.13 -6.68
CA ASP A 410 4.72 -7.26 -7.98
C ASP A 410 5.91 -6.30 -8.18
N ILE A 411 6.37 -5.60 -7.13
CA ILE A 411 7.63 -4.84 -7.23
C ILE A 411 8.81 -5.80 -7.45
N GLU A 412 8.74 -7.01 -6.90
CA GLU A 412 9.72 -8.08 -7.15
C GLU A 412 9.82 -8.45 -8.63
N ASP A 413 8.70 -8.51 -9.36
CA ASP A 413 8.68 -8.85 -10.78
C ASP A 413 9.37 -7.78 -11.61
N TRP A 414 9.19 -6.52 -11.23
CA TRP A 414 9.88 -5.41 -11.86
C TRP A 414 11.37 -5.41 -11.59
N VAL A 415 11.77 -5.68 -10.34
CA VAL A 415 13.19 -5.83 -9.99
C VAL A 415 13.80 -7.00 -10.77
N TYR A 416 13.09 -8.12 -10.88
CA TYR A 416 13.52 -9.29 -11.64
C TYR A 416 13.65 -8.99 -13.14
N ALA A 417 12.70 -8.25 -13.72
CA ALA A 417 12.71 -7.85 -15.12
C ALA A 417 13.89 -6.91 -15.49
N LYS A 418 14.52 -6.23 -14.50
CA LYS A 418 15.77 -5.48 -14.72
C LYS A 418 16.99 -6.38 -14.96
N GLY A 419 16.88 -7.68 -14.69
CA GLY A 419 17.90 -8.69 -14.93
C GLY A 419 18.91 -8.85 -13.79
N ALA A 420 19.70 -9.93 -13.87
CA ALA A 420 20.58 -10.36 -12.78
C ALA A 420 21.60 -9.32 -12.34
N ALA A 421 22.15 -8.52 -13.27
CA ALA A 421 23.10 -7.47 -12.94
C ALA A 421 22.50 -6.42 -11.99
N PHE A 422 21.19 -6.13 -12.12
CA PHE A 422 20.51 -5.13 -11.30
C PHE A 422 20.34 -5.62 -9.85
N PHE A 423 19.76 -6.81 -9.66
CA PHE A 423 19.47 -7.32 -8.31
C PHE A 423 20.67 -7.98 -7.61
N THR A 424 21.78 -8.23 -8.32
CA THR A 424 23.05 -8.63 -7.67
C THR A 424 23.85 -7.42 -7.19
N ASP A 425 23.69 -6.26 -7.83
CA ASP A 425 24.26 -4.99 -7.37
C ASP A 425 23.34 -4.29 -6.37
N ARG A 426 23.76 -4.33 -5.10
CA ARG A 426 23.06 -3.73 -3.96
C ARG A 426 23.53 -2.31 -3.65
N SER A 427 24.00 -1.58 -4.67
CA SER A 427 24.34 -0.17 -4.56
C SER A 427 23.12 0.67 -4.17
N SER A 428 23.35 1.80 -3.50
CA SER A 428 22.28 2.74 -3.16
C SER A 428 21.52 3.23 -4.40
N ALA A 429 22.14 3.23 -5.58
CA ALA A 429 21.48 3.61 -6.83
C ALA A 429 20.35 2.64 -7.21
N ASN A 430 20.60 1.33 -7.19
CA ASN A 430 19.58 0.33 -7.57
C ASN A 430 18.48 0.22 -6.51
N ILE A 431 18.85 0.27 -5.23
CA ILE A 431 17.89 0.30 -4.11
C ILE A 431 17.00 1.55 -4.19
N ASN A 432 17.60 2.73 -4.43
CA ASN A 432 16.83 3.96 -4.62
C ASN A 432 15.90 3.88 -5.84
N CYS A 433 16.36 3.31 -6.95
CA CYS A 433 15.54 3.12 -8.15
C CYS A 433 14.33 2.21 -7.88
N ALA A 434 14.50 1.14 -7.09
CA ALA A 434 13.38 0.30 -6.66
C ALA A 434 12.42 1.05 -5.72
N HIS A 435 12.91 1.93 -4.85
CA HIS A 435 12.06 2.77 -3.99
C HIS A 435 11.25 3.77 -4.82
N ASP A 436 11.90 4.44 -5.79
CA ASP A 436 11.23 5.37 -6.70
C ASP A 436 10.08 4.68 -7.43
N GLU A 437 10.31 3.47 -7.92
CA GLU A 437 9.28 2.67 -8.59
C GLU A 437 8.15 2.26 -7.64
N LEU A 438 8.46 1.77 -6.43
CA LEU A 438 7.44 1.40 -5.45
C LEU A 438 6.58 2.60 -5.05
N GLN A 439 7.21 3.74 -4.79
CA GLN A 439 6.51 5.00 -4.49
C GLN A 439 5.67 5.46 -5.67
N ARG A 440 6.21 5.37 -6.90
CA ARG A 440 5.45 5.66 -8.13
C ARG A 440 4.22 4.76 -8.24
N ARG A 441 4.31 3.46 -7.95
CA ARG A 441 3.16 2.53 -7.96
C ARG A 441 2.11 2.89 -6.91
N LEU A 442 2.54 3.16 -5.68
CA LEU A 442 1.67 3.60 -4.58
C LEU A 442 0.87 4.85 -4.96
N LEU A 443 1.58 5.86 -5.47
CA LEU A 443 0.98 7.13 -5.86
C LEU A 443 0.08 6.97 -7.09
N SER A 444 0.48 6.12 -8.04
CA SER A 444 -0.25 5.90 -9.28
C SER A 444 -1.44 4.98 -9.21
N GLY A 445 -1.68 4.33 -8.07
CA GLY A 445 -2.77 3.35 -7.94
C GLY A 445 -2.69 2.24 -8.96
N VAL A 446 -1.51 2.01 -9.58
CA VAL A 446 -1.29 0.89 -10.50
C VAL A 446 -1.38 -0.37 -9.67
N ALA A 447 -2.46 -1.13 -9.87
CA ALA A 447 -2.63 -2.45 -9.31
C ALA A 447 -1.51 -3.36 -9.81
N GLY A 448 -1.02 -4.23 -8.92
CA GLY A 448 -0.27 -5.39 -9.39
C GLY A 448 -1.14 -6.25 -10.32
N SER A 449 -0.50 -7.00 -11.20
CA SER A 449 -1.07 -8.08 -12.00
C SER A 449 -1.59 -9.28 -11.19
N SER A 450 -1.40 -9.26 -9.87
CA SER A 450 -1.94 -10.23 -8.91
C SER A 450 -3.40 -10.59 -9.21
N VAL A 451 -3.63 -11.89 -9.38
CA VAL A 451 -4.93 -12.55 -9.67
C VAL A 451 -5.93 -12.42 -8.51
N MET A 452 -5.57 -11.73 -7.43
CA MET A 452 -6.31 -11.60 -6.19
C MET A 452 -7.07 -10.27 -6.01
N ASN A 453 -7.43 -9.54 -7.09
CA ASN A 453 -8.29 -8.34 -7.00
C ASN A 453 -7.88 -7.35 -5.87
N ASP A 454 -6.59 -7.28 -5.50
CA ASP A 454 -6.04 -6.38 -4.50
C ASP A 454 -5.62 -5.07 -5.20
N ASP A 455 -6.65 -4.45 -5.76
CA ASP A 455 -6.69 -3.42 -6.80
C ASP A 455 -6.13 -2.04 -6.41
N THR A 456 -5.16 -1.98 -5.49
CA THR A 456 -5.03 -0.77 -4.66
C THR A 456 -3.72 -0.04 -4.80
N GLY A 457 -2.67 -0.68 -5.34
CA GLY A 457 -1.31 -0.15 -5.33
C GLY A 457 -0.81 0.26 -3.94
N GLY A 458 -1.61 0.12 -2.86
CA GLY A 458 -1.66 1.01 -1.70
C GLY A 458 -2.76 0.65 -0.68
N GLY A 459 -3.03 -0.65 -0.52
CA GLY A 459 -3.71 -1.19 0.65
C GLY A 459 -5.24 -1.27 0.65
N ILE A 460 -6.00 -0.24 0.26
CA ILE A 460 -7.48 -0.22 0.50
C ILE A 460 -8.29 -0.04 -0.77
N ASN A 461 -9.23 -0.94 -1.06
CA ASN A 461 -10.13 -0.80 -2.22
C ASN A 461 -11.24 0.22 -1.92
N GLN A 462 -11.46 1.18 -2.81
CA GLN A 462 -12.49 2.21 -2.67
C GLN A 462 -13.89 1.61 -2.46
N ALA A 463 -14.21 0.50 -3.13
CA ALA A 463 -15.51 -0.16 -3.00
C ALA A 463 -15.78 -0.66 -1.57
N ILE A 464 -14.73 -0.99 -0.80
CA ILE A 464 -14.90 -1.40 0.61
C ILE A 464 -15.21 -0.19 1.48
N ARG A 465 -14.53 0.93 1.23
CA ARG A 465 -14.88 2.20 1.90
C ARG A 465 -16.34 2.55 1.63
N ASP A 466 -16.80 2.43 0.39
CA ASP A 466 -18.19 2.75 0.02
C ASP A 466 -19.20 1.86 0.78
N VAL A 467 -18.91 0.56 0.91
CA VAL A 467 -19.70 -0.34 1.77
C VAL A 467 -19.68 0.14 3.23
N CYS A 468 -18.52 0.48 3.78
CA CYS A 468 -18.42 0.98 5.14
C CYS A 468 -19.22 2.28 5.36
N VAL A 469 -19.18 3.23 4.42
CA VAL A 469 -19.98 4.45 4.44
C VAL A 469 -21.47 4.14 4.39
N GLU A 470 -21.92 3.23 3.50
CA GLU A 470 -23.31 2.82 3.39
C GLU A 470 -23.89 2.31 4.71
N TYR A 471 -23.13 1.48 5.43
CA TYR A 471 -23.56 0.93 6.72
C TYR A 471 -23.17 1.81 7.90
N ASN A 472 -22.57 2.99 7.69
CA ASN A 472 -22.09 3.86 8.76
C ASN A 472 -21.17 3.09 9.73
N LEU A 473 -20.17 2.41 9.17
CA LEU A 473 -19.19 1.60 9.86
C LEU A 473 -17.79 2.20 9.62
N PRO A 474 -16.96 2.32 10.65
CA PRO A 474 -15.54 2.60 10.52
C PRO A 474 -14.83 1.47 9.77
N LEU A 475 -13.78 1.83 9.04
CA LEU A 475 -12.86 0.89 8.42
C LEU A 475 -11.56 0.87 9.22
N VAL A 476 -11.17 -0.28 9.73
CA VAL A 476 -9.94 -0.48 10.50
C VAL A 476 -9.07 -1.49 9.79
N ASN A 477 -7.77 -1.51 10.05
CA ASN A 477 -6.96 -2.65 9.66
C ASN A 477 -6.62 -3.54 10.87
N TYR A 478 -6.58 -4.83 10.67
CA TYR A 478 -6.13 -5.78 11.69
C TYR A 478 -4.66 -6.14 11.54
N GLU A 479 -4.11 -5.95 10.33
CA GLU A 479 -2.69 -6.04 9.98
C GLU A 479 -2.39 -5.18 8.75
N GLY A 480 -1.18 -5.21 8.20
CA GLY A 480 -0.81 -4.49 6.98
C GLY A 480 0.70 -4.43 6.78
N GLY A 481 1.15 -3.62 5.82
CA GLY A 481 2.57 -3.44 5.52
C GLY A 481 2.90 -3.78 4.06
N PRO A 482 4.19 -3.75 3.69
CA PRO A 482 4.60 -4.13 2.35
C PRO A 482 4.37 -5.63 2.15
N SER A 483 3.76 -6.00 1.04
CA SER A 483 3.76 -7.32 0.42
C SER A 483 4.56 -7.23 -0.87
N ILE A 484 5.84 -6.92 -0.72
CA ILE A 484 6.76 -6.61 -1.82
C ILE A 484 7.36 -7.88 -2.44
N TYR A 485 6.97 -9.06 -1.95
CA TYR A 485 7.46 -10.34 -2.39
C TYR A 485 6.36 -11.41 -2.30
N THR A 486 5.98 -12.04 -3.40
CA THR A 486 4.73 -12.82 -3.60
C THR A 486 4.96 -14.30 -3.96
N SER A 487 6.22 -14.73 -4.10
CA SER A 487 6.70 -16.13 -4.05
C SER A 487 6.84 -16.94 -5.36
N ASP A 488 6.54 -16.41 -6.55
CA ASP A 488 6.59 -17.22 -7.79
C ASP A 488 7.94 -17.25 -8.55
N ILE A 489 8.88 -16.34 -8.26
CA ILE A 489 10.17 -16.31 -8.97
C ILE A 489 11.19 -17.32 -8.40
N ASP A 490 11.06 -17.71 -7.12
CA ASP A 490 11.95 -18.66 -6.43
C ASP A 490 11.21 -19.98 -6.13
N THR A 491 10.81 -20.74 -7.15
CA THR A 491 10.25 -22.09 -6.92
C THR A 491 11.33 -23.09 -6.44
N PRO A 492 11.00 -24.04 -5.55
CA PRO A 492 11.97 -24.94 -4.90
C PRO A 492 12.76 -25.84 -5.86
N SER A 493 12.27 -26.05 -7.08
CA SER A 493 12.90 -26.94 -8.06
C SER A 493 14.17 -26.37 -8.68
N ASN A 494 14.49 -25.08 -8.49
CA ASN A 494 15.61 -24.45 -9.20
C ASN A 494 16.62 -23.66 -8.37
N GLN A 495 16.47 -23.40 -7.07
CA GLN A 495 17.54 -22.72 -6.31
C GLN A 495 17.53 -23.06 -4.81
N PRO A 496 18.72 -23.11 -4.17
CA PRO A 496 18.82 -23.16 -2.71
C PRO A 496 18.23 -21.89 -2.09
N THR A 497 17.60 -22.03 -0.93
CA THR A 497 17.23 -20.92 -0.05
C THR A 497 18.35 -19.88 0.04
N GLY A 498 18.16 -18.68 -0.52
CA GLY A 498 19.17 -17.60 -0.51
C GLY A 498 19.50 -16.96 -1.87
N SER A 499 18.54 -16.82 -2.79
CA SER A 499 18.76 -16.18 -4.09
C SER A 499 19.24 -14.72 -3.96
N TRP A 500 19.97 -14.23 -4.97
CA TRP A 500 20.39 -12.82 -5.04
C TRP A 500 19.19 -11.86 -5.02
N LEU A 501 18.06 -12.25 -5.61
CA LEU A 501 16.81 -11.50 -5.53
C LEU A 501 16.27 -11.43 -4.11
N THR A 502 16.21 -12.56 -3.38
CA THR A 502 15.81 -12.58 -1.96
C THR A 502 16.69 -11.65 -1.12
N SER A 503 18.01 -11.62 -1.39
CA SER A 503 18.95 -10.73 -0.70
C SER A 503 18.69 -9.26 -1.02
N PHE A 504 18.49 -8.92 -2.30
CA PHE A 504 18.13 -7.56 -2.73
C PHE A 504 16.83 -7.09 -2.08
N MET A 505 15.78 -7.90 -2.12
CA MET A 505 14.47 -7.55 -1.54
C MET A 505 14.51 -7.40 -0.03
N THR A 506 15.35 -8.20 0.65
CA THR A 506 15.61 -8.03 2.09
C THR A 506 16.29 -6.69 2.38
N GLU A 507 17.28 -6.29 1.56
CA GLU A 507 17.96 -5.01 1.73
C GLU A 507 17.08 -3.82 1.38
N PHE A 508 16.34 -3.89 0.28
CA PHE A 508 15.31 -2.93 -0.12
C PHE A 508 14.28 -2.71 1.00
N ASN A 509 13.79 -3.77 1.62
CA ASN A 509 12.86 -3.66 2.75
C ASN A 509 13.51 -3.04 4.01
N ARG A 510 14.79 -3.30 4.24
CA ARG A 510 15.52 -2.81 5.43
C ARG A 510 16.02 -1.36 5.27
N ASP A 511 16.06 -0.85 4.05
CA ASP A 511 16.56 0.50 3.75
C ASP A 511 15.74 1.60 4.47
N PRO A 512 16.39 2.62 5.06
CA PRO A 512 15.69 3.73 5.72
C PRO A 512 14.68 4.47 4.84
N ARG A 513 14.86 4.45 3.51
CA ARG A 513 13.95 5.10 2.55
C ARG A 513 12.56 4.45 2.49
N MET A 514 12.39 3.25 3.06
CA MET A 514 11.07 2.70 3.32
C MET A 514 10.19 3.63 4.17
N VAL A 515 10.76 4.47 5.05
CA VAL A 515 9.98 5.45 5.84
C VAL A 515 9.13 6.35 4.96
N GLU A 516 9.67 6.84 3.85
CA GLU A 516 8.93 7.69 2.90
C GLU A 516 7.78 6.89 2.26
N THR A 517 8.05 5.65 1.89
CA THR A 517 7.05 4.71 1.35
C THR A 517 5.92 4.44 2.35
N TYR A 518 6.25 4.23 3.63
CA TYR A 518 5.25 4.10 4.69
C TYR A 518 4.47 5.39 4.87
N ASN A 519 5.12 6.55 4.82
CA ASN A 519 4.41 7.81 4.90
C ASN A 519 3.40 7.97 3.77
N ILE A 520 3.78 7.63 2.54
CA ILE A 520 2.85 7.61 1.40
C ILE A 520 1.69 6.63 1.67
N ASN A 521 1.98 5.39 2.05
CA ASN A 521 0.95 4.36 2.25
C ASN A 521 0.02 4.64 3.44
N MET A 522 0.55 5.04 4.60
CA MET A 522 -0.22 5.34 5.80
C MET A 522 -1.14 6.55 5.57
N ASN A 523 -0.62 7.56 4.87
CA ASN A 523 -1.47 8.65 4.41
C ASN A 523 -2.52 8.07 3.46
N LEU A 524 -2.16 7.34 2.40
CA LEU A 524 -3.13 6.74 1.46
C LEU A 524 -4.25 5.96 2.15
N CYS A 525 -3.90 5.13 3.13
CA CYS A 525 -4.84 4.32 3.90
C CYS A 525 -5.76 5.17 4.79
N LYS A 526 -5.23 6.10 5.59
CA LYS A 526 -6.04 7.07 6.36
C LYS A 526 -7.08 7.73 5.47
N LEU A 527 -6.60 8.09 4.29
CA LEU A 527 -7.34 8.84 3.33
C LEU A 527 -8.31 7.97 2.49
N ARG A 528 -8.32 6.65 2.68
CA ARG A 528 -9.37 5.77 2.17
C ARG A 528 -10.35 5.38 3.28
N GLY A 529 -10.42 6.19 4.33
CA GLY A 529 -11.33 6.01 5.46
C GLY A 529 -10.80 5.08 6.54
N LEU A 530 -9.52 4.68 6.49
CA LEU A 530 -8.95 3.85 7.54
C LEU A 530 -8.77 4.65 8.82
N THR A 531 -9.46 4.23 9.87
CA THR A 531 -9.54 4.95 11.15
C THR A 531 -8.37 4.62 12.07
N THR A 532 -7.77 3.42 11.94
CA THR A 532 -6.57 3.01 12.68
C THR A 532 -5.62 2.19 11.80
N HIS A 533 -4.35 2.12 12.18
CA HIS A 533 -3.28 1.37 11.53
C HIS A 533 -2.67 0.31 12.47
N ALA A 534 -2.53 -0.92 12.01
CA ALA A 534 -2.06 -2.04 12.81
C ALA A 534 -0.65 -2.48 12.44
N MET A 535 0.36 -2.12 13.24
CA MET A 535 1.69 -2.70 13.07
C MET A 535 1.62 -4.22 13.15
N PHE A 536 2.12 -4.90 12.13
CA PHE A 536 1.89 -6.34 11.97
C PHE A 536 2.51 -7.17 13.10
N VAL A 537 3.73 -6.84 13.48
CA VAL A 537 4.51 -7.60 14.48
C VAL A 537 5.29 -6.64 15.39
N ASP A 538 5.45 -7.04 16.64
CA ASP A 538 6.21 -6.33 17.68
C ASP A 538 7.71 -6.51 17.49
N ILE A 539 8.16 -7.77 17.41
CA ILE A 539 9.56 -8.16 17.28
C ILE A 539 9.71 -9.23 16.20
N SER A 540 10.53 -9.00 15.19
CA SER A 540 10.79 -9.96 14.10
C SER A 540 12.14 -9.72 13.43
N GLY A 541 12.67 -10.71 12.70
CA GLY A 541 13.84 -10.49 11.83
C GLY A 541 13.47 -9.73 10.56
N TRP A 542 14.47 -9.21 9.83
CA TRP A 542 14.24 -8.72 8.48
C TRP A 542 13.90 -9.87 7.53
N GLY A 543 12.94 -9.65 6.64
CA GLY A 543 12.57 -10.60 5.61
C GLY A 543 12.19 -9.90 4.31
N LYS A 544 12.33 -10.63 3.20
CA LYS A 544 11.93 -10.19 1.85
C LYS A 544 10.45 -9.82 1.74
N TYR A 545 9.59 -10.45 2.54
CA TYR A 545 8.14 -10.28 2.47
C TYR A 545 7.66 -8.91 2.94
N GLY A 546 8.44 -8.20 3.78
CA GLY A 546 7.98 -6.90 4.28
C GLY A 546 7.54 -6.86 5.75
N GLN A 547 7.94 -7.83 6.60
CA GLN A 547 7.58 -7.88 8.03
C GLN A 547 7.69 -6.46 8.65
N TRP A 548 6.56 -5.93 9.11
CA TRP A 548 6.32 -4.48 9.17
C TRP A 548 6.67 -3.89 10.54
N GLY A 549 7.33 -2.71 10.56
CA GLY A 549 7.30 -1.76 11.67
C GLY A 549 7.95 -2.20 12.99
N HIS A 550 8.36 -3.45 13.10
CA HIS A 550 8.88 -4.07 14.32
C HIS A 550 10.24 -3.53 14.73
N LYS A 551 10.61 -3.87 15.97
CA LYS A 551 12.02 -3.98 16.34
C LYS A 551 12.56 -5.35 15.97
N GLU A 552 13.83 -5.43 15.63
CA GLU A 552 14.54 -6.71 15.47
C GLU A 552 14.71 -7.40 16.84
N PHE A 553 15.07 -6.60 17.85
CA PHE A 553 15.24 -6.97 19.26
C PHE A 553 14.50 -6.00 20.18
N THR A 554 14.19 -6.46 21.39
CA THR A 554 13.76 -5.58 22.50
C THR A 554 14.65 -4.35 22.72
N ALA A 555 15.98 -4.53 22.68
CA ALA A 555 16.97 -3.48 22.97
C ALA A 555 17.42 -2.67 21.73
N GLN A 556 16.81 -2.86 20.56
CA GLN A 556 17.19 -2.12 19.36
C GLN A 556 16.94 -0.62 19.56
N SER A 557 17.94 0.20 19.20
CA SER A 557 17.87 1.65 19.30
C SER A 557 16.81 2.23 18.37
N THR A 558 16.07 3.22 18.87
CA THR A 558 15.06 3.99 18.13
C THR A 558 15.44 5.47 18.06
N ASN A 559 16.69 5.83 18.35
CA ASN A 559 17.08 7.24 18.49
C ASN A 559 17.36 7.93 17.14
N TYR A 560 17.71 7.15 16.10
CA TYR A 560 18.10 7.70 14.80
C TYR A 560 17.42 6.95 13.65
N TYR A 561 17.28 7.64 12.52
CA TYR A 561 16.80 7.08 11.25
C TYR A 561 17.97 6.50 10.43
N THR A 562 18.73 5.58 11.03
CA THR A 562 19.89 4.92 10.40
C THR A 562 19.69 3.42 10.32
N ARG A 563 20.36 2.74 9.37
CA ARG A 563 20.18 1.31 9.05
C ARG A 563 20.34 0.34 10.23
N ASP A 564 21.10 0.71 11.26
CA ASP A 564 21.33 -0.12 12.45
C ASP A 564 20.28 0.12 13.57
N CYS A 565 19.37 1.06 13.37
CA CYS A 565 18.27 1.37 14.29
C CYS A 565 16.94 0.78 13.80
N ALA A 566 15.95 0.74 14.68
CA ALA A 566 14.57 0.36 14.35
C ALA A 566 13.86 1.52 13.62
N VAL A 567 14.33 1.89 12.43
CA VAL A 567 13.91 3.07 11.66
C VAL A 567 12.39 3.11 11.46
N LYS A 568 11.81 1.99 11.04
CA LYS A 568 10.36 1.88 10.77
C LYS A 568 9.55 1.98 12.05
N TYR A 569 9.96 1.28 13.11
CA TYR A 569 9.34 1.39 14.44
C TYR A 569 9.34 2.84 14.93
N LYS A 570 10.49 3.51 14.87
CA LYS A 570 10.63 4.92 15.25
C LYS A 570 9.67 5.80 14.45
N TYR A 571 9.64 5.66 13.13
CA TYR A 571 8.73 6.40 12.27
C TYR A 571 7.28 6.23 12.69
N MET A 572 6.84 4.99 12.96
CA MET A 572 5.45 4.73 13.34
C MET A 572 5.08 5.40 14.67
N ILE A 573 5.99 5.41 15.66
CA ILE A 573 5.80 6.11 16.93
C ILE A 573 5.79 7.64 16.74
N ASP A 574 6.75 8.19 15.99
CA ASP A 574 6.82 9.62 15.67
C ASP A 574 5.56 10.07 14.90
N TRP A 575 5.13 9.26 13.92
CA TRP A 575 3.93 9.50 13.14
C TRP A 575 2.70 9.52 14.04
N MET A 576 2.53 8.54 14.94
CA MET A 576 1.42 8.53 15.90
C MET A 576 1.43 9.79 16.80
N ALA A 577 2.61 10.22 17.26
CA ALA A 577 2.73 11.41 18.11
C ALA A 577 2.43 12.73 17.36
N GLY A 578 2.64 12.76 16.04
CA GLY A 578 2.41 13.94 15.19
C GLY A 578 0.97 14.16 14.75
N GLN A 579 0.04 13.27 15.13
CA GLN A 579 -1.34 13.30 14.67
C GLN A 579 -2.22 13.81 15.82
N ALA A 580 -2.50 15.11 15.81
CA ALA A 580 -3.18 15.81 16.91
C ALA A 580 -4.72 15.80 16.80
N SER A 581 -5.29 15.16 15.78
CA SER A 581 -6.70 15.30 15.42
C SER A 581 -7.13 14.23 14.40
N ILE A 582 -7.44 13.03 14.87
CA ILE A 582 -8.02 12.01 13.99
C ILE A 582 -9.36 11.56 14.51
N ARG A 583 -10.23 11.36 13.52
CA ARG A 583 -11.58 10.86 13.65
C ARG A 583 -11.59 9.60 14.52
N HIS A 584 -12.39 9.64 15.57
CA HIS A 584 -12.52 8.50 16.48
C HIS A 584 -13.07 7.28 15.74
N ILE A 585 -12.71 6.04 16.11
CA ILE A 585 -13.35 4.85 15.54
C ILE A 585 -14.87 4.81 15.81
N ASP A 586 -15.38 5.58 16.77
CA ASP A 586 -16.84 5.66 16.98
C ASP A 586 -17.49 6.78 16.15
N GLU A 587 -16.71 7.58 15.42
CA GLU A 587 -17.22 8.63 14.54
C GLU A 587 -17.53 8.05 13.14
N PRO A 588 -18.69 8.39 12.57
CA PRO A 588 -19.08 7.91 11.25
C PRO A 588 -18.15 8.44 10.14
N LEU A 589 -17.96 7.64 9.09
CA LEU A 589 -17.34 8.14 7.86
C LEU A 589 -18.27 9.20 7.23
N GLY A 590 -17.72 10.33 6.82
CA GLY A 590 -18.47 11.44 6.23
C GLY A 590 -18.46 11.34 4.71
N SER A 591 -19.12 12.31 4.05
CA SER A 591 -19.14 12.35 2.60
C SER A 591 -17.76 12.64 2.05
N VAL A 592 -17.39 11.96 0.98
CA VAL A 592 -16.06 12.08 0.39
C VAL A 592 -16.00 13.32 -0.51
N PRO A 593 -15.03 14.24 -0.35
CA PRO A 593 -14.76 15.23 -1.40
C PRO A 593 -14.20 14.53 -2.64
N THR A 594 -14.50 15.00 -3.84
CA THR A 594 -14.07 14.41 -5.12
C THR A 594 -13.46 15.45 -6.02
N PHE A 595 -12.59 15.04 -6.95
CA PHE A 595 -12.17 15.92 -8.04
C PHE A 595 -13.18 15.87 -9.17
N ASP A 596 -13.47 17.01 -9.79
CA ASP A 596 -14.47 17.13 -10.86
C ASP A 596 -13.88 16.90 -12.25
N ASN A 597 -12.55 16.93 -12.36
CA ASN A 597 -11.84 16.75 -13.62
C ASN A 597 -11.73 15.29 -14.04
N ASP A 598 -11.69 15.07 -15.36
CA ASP A 598 -11.35 13.77 -15.93
C ASP A 598 -9.95 13.33 -15.52
N TYR A 599 -9.79 12.04 -15.18
CA TYR A 599 -8.48 11.47 -14.83
C TYR A 599 -7.51 11.39 -16.01
N ASN A 600 -8.02 11.42 -17.25
CA ASN A 600 -7.21 11.53 -18.46
C ASN A 600 -7.35 12.95 -19.00
N LEU A 601 -6.34 13.77 -18.71
CA LEU A 601 -6.31 15.16 -19.09
C LEU A 601 -5.92 15.33 -20.57
N PRO A 602 -6.22 16.50 -21.17
CA PRO A 602 -5.76 16.85 -22.51
C PRO A 602 -4.23 16.69 -22.64
N PRO A 603 -3.72 16.26 -23.81
CA PRO A 603 -2.29 16.10 -24.02
C PRO A 603 -1.56 17.45 -23.99
N ALA A 604 -0.31 17.44 -23.54
CA ALA A 604 0.58 18.60 -23.54
C ALA A 604 1.58 18.50 -24.71
N GLU A 605 1.73 19.57 -25.48
CA GLU A 605 2.68 19.63 -26.59
C GLU A 605 4.06 20.11 -26.13
N ILE A 606 5.11 19.42 -26.58
CA ILE A 606 6.50 19.78 -26.27
C ILE A 606 6.83 21.14 -26.91
N GLY A 607 7.34 22.07 -26.10
CA GLY A 607 7.70 23.42 -26.50
C GLY A 607 6.56 24.44 -26.36
N ARG A 608 5.35 24.02 -25.98
CA ARG A 608 4.18 24.91 -25.84
C ARG A 608 3.71 25.06 -24.40
N PRO A 609 3.12 26.21 -24.02
CA PRO A 609 2.43 26.36 -22.76
C PRO A 609 1.29 25.35 -22.62
N TYR A 610 1.21 24.76 -21.45
CA TYR A 610 0.16 23.84 -21.02
C TYR A 610 -0.40 24.34 -19.71
N LYS A 611 -1.73 24.24 -19.52
CA LYS A 611 -2.41 24.66 -18.30
C LYS A 611 -3.68 23.84 -18.08
N VAL A 612 -3.80 23.22 -16.91
CA VAL A 612 -5.02 22.51 -16.46
C VAL A 612 -5.20 22.73 -14.96
N ASP A 613 -6.42 23.10 -14.57
CA ASP A 613 -6.81 23.23 -13.16
C ASP A 613 -7.58 22.00 -12.69
N LEU A 614 -7.11 21.42 -11.60
CA LEU A 614 -7.77 20.37 -10.85
C LEU A 614 -8.67 21.01 -9.79
N THR A 615 -9.97 20.78 -9.91
CA THR A 615 -11.06 21.35 -9.10
C THR A 615 -11.78 20.24 -8.34
N THR A 616 -12.44 20.59 -7.24
CA THR A 616 -13.07 19.61 -6.34
C THR A 616 -14.49 20.00 -5.95
N SER A 617 -15.34 18.98 -5.77
CA SER A 617 -16.70 19.09 -5.24
C SER A 617 -16.95 18.06 -4.13
N GLY A 618 -18.17 18.01 -3.59
CA GLY A 618 -18.54 17.09 -2.51
C GLY A 618 -17.85 17.39 -1.17
N GLY A 619 -17.93 16.45 -0.22
CA GLY A 619 -17.33 16.61 1.12
C GLY A 619 -18.10 17.51 2.08
N ASN A 620 -17.73 17.44 3.37
CA ASN A 620 -18.36 18.23 4.43
C ASN A 620 -17.42 19.31 4.96
N GLY A 621 -17.73 20.58 4.66
CA GLY A 621 -16.99 21.74 5.17
C GLY A 621 -15.87 22.23 4.25
N ALA A 622 -14.96 23.04 4.81
CA ALA A 622 -13.89 23.69 4.05
C ALA A 622 -12.86 22.68 3.55
N ARG A 623 -12.40 22.85 2.30
CA ARG A 623 -11.52 21.90 1.62
C ARG A 623 -10.12 22.44 1.37
N THR A 624 -9.15 21.54 1.25
CA THR A 624 -7.77 21.86 0.84
C THR A 624 -7.19 20.80 -0.08
N ALA A 625 -6.80 21.21 -1.29
CA ALA A 625 -6.10 20.38 -2.26
C ALA A 625 -4.58 20.44 -2.06
N LYS A 626 -3.91 19.30 -2.19
CA LYS A 626 -2.47 19.14 -2.00
C LYS A 626 -1.89 18.21 -3.06
N LEU A 627 -0.75 18.61 -3.62
CA LEU A 627 0.08 17.74 -4.45
C LEU A 627 0.73 16.68 -3.55
N ILE A 628 0.67 15.43 -3.98
CA ILE A 628 1.28 14.29 -3.27
C ILE A 628 2.47 13.75 -4.03
N GLY A 629 2.42 13.83 -5.36
CA GLY A 629 3.56 13.53 -6.19
C GLY A 629 3.25 13.88 -7.64
N ALA A 630 4.29 13.97 -8.45
CA ALA A 630 4.15 14.16 -9.87
C ALA A 630 5.28 13.47 -10.61
N TYR A 631 4.96 12.92 -11.77
CA TYR A 631 5.91 12.46 -12.78
C TYR A 631 5.72 13.35 -14.00
N LEU A 632 6.62 14.30 -14.22
CA LEU A 632 6.45 15.39 -15.18
C LEU A 632 7.68 15.54 -16.08
N ALA A 633 7.45 15.99 -17.31
CA ALA A 633 8.53 16.51 -18.14
C ALA A 633 9.13 17.78 -17.54
N GLY A 634 10.39 18.03 -17.89
CA GLY A 634 11.06 19.29 -17.58
C GLY A 634 10.23 20.48 -18.08
N GLY A 635 10.14 21.52 -17.27
CA GLY A 635 9.36 22.73 -17.58
C GLY A 635 7.87 22.67 -17.27
N ILE A 636 7.32 21.52 -16.89
CA ILE A 636 5.96 21.41 -16.31
C ILE A 636 6.05 21.39 -14.79
N SER A 637 5.12 22.09 -14.14
CA SER A 637 5.02 22.20 -12.68
C SER A 637 3.58 22.05 -12.19
N VAL A 638 3.40 21.73 -10.91
CA VAL A 638 2.09 21.78 -10.25
C VAL A 638 2.16 22.73 -9.07
N THR A 639 1.23 23.65 -8.98
CA THR A 639 1.17 24.69 -7.94
C THR A 639 -0.23 24.83 -7.36
N SER A 640 -0.34 25.32 -6.13
CA SER A 640 -1.64 25.70 -5.55
C SER A 640 -2.18 26.95 -6.23
N VAL A 641 -3.49 27.01 -6.47
CA VAL A 641 -4.12 28.20 -7.04
C VAL A 641 -4.31 29.26 -5.94
N PRO A 642 -3.75 30.49 -6.09
CA PRO A 642 -3.94 31.54 -5.11
C PRO A 642 -5.42 31.86 -4.89
N GLY A 643 -5.87 31.91 -3.63
CA GLY A 643 -7.26 32.21 -3.28
C GLY A 643 -8.23 31.03 -3.40
N ALA A 644 -7.81 29.87 -3.93
CA ALA A 644 -8.63 28.66 -4.05
C ALA A 644 -7.93 27.48 -3.38
N ALA A 645 -8.20 27.29 -2.08
CA ALA A 645 -7.53 26.28 -1.25
C ALA A 645 -7.76 24.84 -1.74
N ASP A 646 -8.84 24.59 -2.47
CA ASP A 646 -9.27 23.29 -2.98
C ASP A 646 -8.94 23.06 -4.46
N MET A 647 -8.00 23.84 -5.02
CA MET A 647 -7.55 23.73 -6.41
C MET A 647 -6.02 23.57 -6.55
N LEU A 648 -5.60 22.82 -7.56
CA LEU A 648 -4.21 22.72 -8.02
C LEU A 648 -4.12 23.01 -9.52
N ARG A 649 -3.06 23.71 -9.94
CA ARG A 649 -2.80 24.04 -11.33
C ARG A 649 -1.58 23.29 -11.84
N ILE A 650 -1.75 22.50 -12.89
CA ILE A 650 -0.67 21.92 -13.69
C ILE A 650 -0.36 22.92 -14.79
N ALA A 651 0.85 23.46 -14.84
CA ALA A 651 1.21 24.45 -15.86
C ALA A 651 2.71 24.46 -16.22
N GLY A 652 3.00 24.96 -17.43
CA GLY A 652 4.36 25.21 -17.92
C GLY A 652 4.54 24.79 -19.37
N ALA A 653 5.77 24.82 -19.87
CA ALA A 653 6.10 24.36 -21.22
C ALA A 653 7.03 23.14 -21.16
N ALA A 654 6.58 22.01 -21.70
CA ALA A 654 7.36 20.78 -21.66
C ALA A 654 8.61 20.91 -22.55
N THR A 655 9.80 20.66 -22.00
CA THR A 655 11.07 20.81 -22.72
C THR A 655 11.64 19.49 -23.23
N ASN A 656 11.14 18.36 -22.73
CA ASN A 656 11.58 17.03 -23.09
C ASN A 656 10.45 15.99 -22.97
N THR A 657 10.68 14.80 -23.50
CA THR A 657 9.85 13.62 -23.22
C THR A 657 10.24 12.99 -21.88
N VAL A 658 9.29 12.29 -21.27
CA VAL A 658 9.52 11.42 -20.10
C VAL A 658 9.51 9.95 -20.51
N ALA A 659 10.19 9.09 -19.75
CA ALA A 659 10.24 7.66 -20.04
C ALA A 659 8.82 7.06 -19.98
N GLY A 660 8.38 6.41 -21.07
CA GLY A 660 7.02 5.90 -21.22
C GLY A 660 5.99 6.91 -21.77
N GLY A 661 6.39 8.15 -22.09
CA GLY A 661 5.59 9.11 -22.87
C GLY A 661 4.39 9.76 -22.16
N GLN A 662 4.18 9.48 -20.87
CA GLN A 662 3.06 10.01 -20.08
C GLN A 662 3.54 10.72 -18.82
N CYS A 663 2.95 11.88 -18.55
CA CYS A 663 3.05 12.57 -17.27
C CYS A 663 1.88 12.20 -16.37
N ALA A 664 2.10 12.20 -15.06
CA ALA A 664 1.08 11.93 -14.06
C ALA A 664 1.18 12.88 -12.88
N VAL A 665 0.04 13.33 -12.38
CA VAL A 665 -0.10 14.13 -11.17
C VAL A 665 -0.98 13.39 -10.18
N PHE A 666 -0.53 13.34 -8.93
CA PHE A 666 -1.23 12.72 -7.82
C PHE A 666 -1.65 13.80 -6.86
N ALA A 667 -2.96 14.03 -6.78
CA ALA A 667 -3.53 15.06 -5.93
C ALA A 667 -4.49 14.47 -4.91
N ARG A 668 -4.59 15.16 -3.77
CA ARG A 668 -5.55 14.90 -2.72
C ARG A 668 -6.31 16.16 -2.37
N VAL A 669 -7.58 16.01 -2.07
CA VAL A 669 -8.37 17.00 -1.36
C VAL A 669 -8.76 16.46 0.01
N LEU A 670 -8.72 17.30 1.03
CA LEU A 670 -9.26 17.06 2.36
C LEU A 670 -10.40 18.02 2.62
N ASP A 671 -11.41 17.61 3.36
CA ASP A 671 -12.34 18.52 4.01
C ASP A 671 -11.99 18.76 5.50
N ALA A 672 -12.90 19.40 6.23
CA ALA A 672 -12.64 19.92 7.57
C ALA A 672 -12.59 18.84 8.65
N ASP A 673 -13.27 17.70 8.46
CA ASP A 673 -13.28 16.56 9.39
C ASP A 673 -12.31 15.45 8.96
N GLY A 674 -11.47 15.72 7.95
CA GLY A 674 -10.37 14.88 7.52
C GLY A 674 -10.75 13.81 6.49
N ASP A 675 -11.98 13.84 5.97
CA ASP A 675 -12.39 13.00 4.87
C ASP A 675 -11.69 13.43 3.56
N PRO A 676 -11.17 12.49 2.76
CA PRO A 676 -10.41 12.90 1.59
C PRO A 676 -10.85 12.27 0.28
N GLY A 677 -10.57 13.04 -0.75
CA GLY A 677 -10.71 12.72 -2.17
C GLY A 677 -9.37 12.65 -2.85
N TRP A 678 -9.32 11.92 -3.95
CA TRP A 678 -8.09 11.63 -4.67
C TRP A 678 -8.29 11.61 -6.15
N GLY A 679 -7.24 11.96 -6.87
CA GLY A 679 -7.17 11.73 -8.30
C GLY A 679 -5.75 11.50 -8.76
N ARG A 680 -5.60 10.50 -9.63
CA ARG A 680 -4.48 10.41 -10.56
C ARG A 680 -4.92 11.07 -11.85
N PHE A 681 -4.21 12.10 -12.23
CA PHE A 681 -4.42 12.82 -13.48
C PHE A 681 -3.27 12.51 -14.41
N VAL A 682 -3.56 11.96 -15.59
CA VAL A 682 -2.55 11.54 -16.56
C VAL A 682 -2.72 12.36 -17.82
N PHE A 683 -1.63 12.81 -18.40
CA PHE A 683 -1.61 13.44 -19.72
C PHE A 683 -0.43 12.95 -20.54
N LYS A 684 -0.62 12.90 -21.86
CA LYS A 684 0.43 12.52 -22.81
C LYS A 684 1.28 13.72 -23.18
N LEU A 685 2.55 13.45 -23.46
CA LEU A 685 3.40 14.41 -24.16
C LEU A 685 3.39 14.07 -25.65
N ILE A 686 3.14 15.07 -26.48
CA ILE A 686 3.04 14.92 -27.94
C ILE A 686 3.90 15.98 -28.65
N GLY A 687 4.22 15.73 -29.91
CA GLY A 687 5.03 16.64 -30.72
C GLY A 687 6.53 16.58 -30.36
N GLY A 688 7.17 17.75 -30.39
CA GLY A 688 8.61 17.92 -30.19
C GLY A 688 9.35 18.29 -31.49
N ASN A 689 10.61 18.70 -31.35
CA ASN A 689 11.37 19.28 -32.45
C ASN A 689 11.39 18.37 -33.69
N GLY A 690 10.98 18.91 -34.83
CA GLY A 690 10.93 18.17 -36.09
C GLY A 690 9.72 17.25 -36.29
N THR A 691 8.84 17.09 -35.30
CA THR A 691 7.67 16.19 -35.43
C THR A 691 6.71 16.77 -36.46
N ILE A 692 6.36 15.98 -37.47
CA ILE A 692 5.40 16.36 -38.52
C ILE A 692 4.03 15.81 -38.18
N VAL A 693 3.96 14.57 -37.73
CA VAL A 693 2.70 13.92 -37.35
C VAL A 693 2.97 12.93 -36.24
N GLU A 694 2.07 12.87 -35.25
CA GLU A 694 2.06 11.90 -34.17
C GLU A 694 0.62 11.45 -33.89
N SER A 695 0.40 10.14 -33.88
CA SER A 695 -0.88 9.50 -33.61
C SER A 695 -0.65 8.23 -32.80
N ASP A 696 -1.60 7.91 -31.93
CA ASP A 696 -1.60 6.68 -31.14
C ASP A 696 -2.83 5.80 -31.41
N PHE A 697 -3.60 6.14 -32.45
CA PHE A 697 -4.77 5.39 -32.84
C PHE A 697 -5.77 5.16 -31.68
N THR A 698 -5.96 6.14 -30.79
CA THR A 698 -7.06 6.12 -29.82
C THR A 698 -8.37 6.61 -30.45
N GLY A 699 -9.45 5.84 -30.25
CA GLY A 699 -10.77 6.12 -30.83
C GLY A 699 -11.47 4.88 -31.40
N ALA A 700 -12.63 5.08 -32.02
CA ALA A 700 -13.43 4.02 -32.63
C ALA A 700 -12.80 3.53 -33.94
N SER A 701 -12.52 2.22 -34.00
CA SER A 701 -11.91 1.49 -35.12
C SER A 701 -12.60 1.76 -36.48
N PRO A 702 -11.85 1.78 -37.61
CA PRO A 702 -12.41 1.81 -38.96
C PRO A 702 -13.30 0.62 -39.32
N ALA A 703 -13.35 -0.43 -38.49
CA ALA A 703 -14.40 -1.44 -38.58
C ALA A 703 -15.82 -0.85 -38.43
N LEU A 704 -15.95 0.38 -37.93
CA LEU A 704 -17.19 1.15 -37.82
C LEU A 704 -17.36 2.24 -38.90
N ASN A 705 -16.62 2.15 -40.02
CA ASN A 705 -16.75 3.00 -41.20
C ASN A 705 -16.35 4.49 -40.98
N ARG A 706 -15.25 4.73 -40.24
CA ARG A 706 -14.60 6.05 -40.11
C ARG A 706 -13.07 5.91 -40.26
N PRO A 707 -12.38 6.82 -40.98
CA PRO A 707 -10.92 6.72 -41.16
C PRO A 707 -10.16 7.03 -39.85
N TRP A 708 -8.98 6.41 -39.66
CA TRP A 708 -8.03 6.70 -38.58
C TRP A 708 -7.38 8.09 -38.78
N THR A 709 -8.14 9.16 -38.57
CA THR A 709 -7.65 10.55 -38.71
C THR A 709 -7.30 11.22 -37.39
N ASN A 710 -7.42 10.51 -36.25
CA ASN A 710 -7.09 11.05 -34.94
C ASN A 710 -5.57 11.17 -34.80
N CYS A 711 -5.02 12.27 -35.32
CA CYS A 711 -3.68 12.74 -35.02
C CYS A 711 -3.74 13.51 -33.69
N TYR A 712 -2.87 13.18 -32.76
CA TYR A 712 -2.69 14.02 -31.58
C TYR A 712 -1.90 15.26 -31.90
N TYR A 713 -0.91 15.12 -32.78
CA TYR A 713 -0.12 16.23 -33.27
C TYR A 713 0.00 16.16 -34.78
N LEU A 714 -0.22 17.29 -35.42
CA LEU A 714 0.01 17.51 -36.85
C LEU A 714 0.63 18.90 -36.98
N ALA A 715 1.84 18.93 -37.54
CA ALA A 715 2.55 20.17 -37.81
C ALA A 715 1.65 21.11 -38.64
N PRO A 716 1.70 22.43 -38.39
CA PRO A 716 0.79 23.35 -39.06
C PRO A 716 0.86 23.25 -40.57
N GLU A 717 -0.29 23.42 -41.23
CA GLU A 717 -0.46 23.41 -42.69
C GLU A 717 -0.18 22.06 -43.40
N PHE A 718 0.32 21.05 -42.69
CA PHE A 718 0.38 19.68 -43.23
C PHE A 718 -1.01 19.05 -43.25
N ALA A 719 -1.27 18.22 -44.26
CA ALA A 719 -2.46 17.37 -44.31
C ALA A 719 -2.07 15.90 -44.12
N CYS A 720 -2.89 15.16 -43.38
CA CYS A 720 -2.81 13.71 -43.25
C CYS A 720 -4.10 13.09 -43.77
N ALA A 721 -4.01 12.25 -44.81
CA ALA A 721 -5.20 11.65 -45.44
C ALA A 721 -5.82 10.52 -44.61
N GLY A 722 -5.28 10.22 -43.42
CA GLY A 722 -5.63 9.05 -42.63
C GLY A 722 -4.98 7.77 -43.17
N TRP A 723 -5.37 6.63 -42.60
CA TRP A 723 -4.81 5.32 -42.96
C TRP A 723 -5.71 4.54 -43.91
N ASP A 724 -5.10 3.94 -44.94
CA ASP A 724 -5.75 3.02 -45.88
C ASP A 724 -5.01 1.66 -45.93
N ARG A 725 -5.63 0.66 -46.55
CA ARG A 725 -5.16 -0.73 -46.59
C ARG A 725 -5.10 -1.28 -48.01
N GLY A 726 -4.07 -2.06 -48.29
CA GLY A 726 -3.97 -2.87 -49.50
C GLY A 726 -4.82 -4.16 -49.45
N ALA A 727 -4.75 -4.95 -50.53
CA ALA A 727 -5.68 -6.06 -50.79
C ALA A 727 -5.61 -7.24 -49.78
N GLY A 728 -4.45 -7.45 -49.12
CA GLY A 728 -4.24 -8.52 -48.13
C GLY A 728 -4.31 -8.11 -46.66
N VAL A 729 -4.68 -6.87 -46.34
CA VAL A 729 -4.83 -6.41 -44.95
C VAL A 729 -6.30 -6.21 -44.65
N THR A 730 -6.84 -6.84 -43.61
CA THR A 730 -8.24 -6.65 -43.17
C THR A 730 -8.30 -6.07 -41.77
N THR A 731 -9.36 -5.33 -41.44
CA THR A 731 -9.55 -4.77 -40.11
C THR A 731 -10.20 -5.80 -39.18
N TYR A 732 -9.82 -5.80 -37.90
CA TYR A 732 -10.45 -6.66 -36.88
C TYR A 732 -11.22 -5.80 -35.88
N ALA A 733 -12.50 -6.12 -35.69
CA ALA A 733 -13.40 -5.37 -34.83
C ALA A 733 -12.99 -5.50 -33.35
N GLY A 734 -12.96 -4.36 -32.62
CA GLY A 734 -12.81 -4.32 -31.16
C GLY A 734 -11.38 -4.22 -30.60
N SER A 735 -10.32 -4.19 -31.42
CA SER A 735 -8.93 -4.24 -30.89
C SER A 735 -7.90 -3.32 -31.57
N ASN A 736 -8.31 -2.26 -32.29
CA ASN A 736 -7.39 -1.34 -32.99
C ASN A 736 -6.35 -2.09 -33.85
N ALA A 737 -6.84 -3.10 -34.57
CA ALA A 737 -6.06 -4.21 -35.05
C ALA A 737 -6.18 -4.40 -36.56
N PHE A 738 -5.06 -4.74 -37.19
CA PHE A 738 -5.00 -5.20 -38.57
C PHE A 738 -4.68 -6.69 -38.60
N ILE A 739 -5.48 -7.45 -39.35
CA ILE A 739 -5.13 -8.81 -39.72
C ILE A 739 -4.33 -8.68 -40.99
N PHE A 740 -3.06 -9.06 -40.90
CA PHE A 740 -2.27 -9.36 -42.08
C PHE A 740 -2.77 -10.71 -42.58
N ALA A 741 -3.78 -10.70 -43.45
CA ALA A 741 -4.23 -11.89 -44.15
C ALA A 741 -3.26 -12.14 -45.31
N LEU A 742 -2.01 -12.40 -44.95
CA LEU A 742 -0.97 -12.60 -45.93
C LEU A 742 -1.34 -13.83 -46.77
N ASN A 743 -1.35 -13.68 -48.09
CA ASN A 743 -1.53 -14.75 -49.06
C ASN A 743 -0.26 -15.64 -49.05
N MET A 744 0.01 -16.32 -47.93
CA MET A 744 1.30 -16.92 -47.65
C MET A 744 1.23 -18.43 -47.39
N PRO A 745 2.30 -19.17 -47.72
CA PRO A 745 2.30 -20.64 -47.79
C PRO A 745 2.34 -21.30 -46.40
N SER A 746 2.31 -22.63 -46.34
CA SER A 746 2.25 -23.41 -45.08
C SER A 746 3.46 -23.26 -44.13
N THR A 747 4.50 -22.50 -44.50
CA THR A 747 5.74 -22.34 -43.74
C THR A 747 6.28 -20.91 -43.83
N GLU A 748 6.83 -20.43 -42.72
CA GLU A 748 7.37 -19.08 -42.54
C GLU A 748 8.45 -18.68 -43.57
N SER A 749 9.33 -19.61 -43.97
CA SER A 749 10.40 -19.36 -44.94
C SER A 749 9.90 -18.99 -46.33
N ALA A 750 8.65 -19.36 -46.65
CA ALA A 750 8.03 -19.08 -47.93
C ALA A 750 7.27 -17.75 -47.91
N ALA A 751 7.13 -17.11 -46.74
CA ALA A 751 6.41 -15.86 -46.55
C ALA A 751 7.33 -14.63 -46.72
N THR A 752 7.69 -14.30 -47.97
CA THR A 752 8.74 -13.30 -48.28
C THR A 752 8.21 -11.88 -48.49
N LEU A 753 9.06 -10.88 -48.29
CA LEU A 753 8.74 -9.47 -48.59
C LEU A 753 8.31 -9.27 -50.06
N ALA A 754 8.93 -9.99 -50.99
CA ALA A 754 8.59 -9.89 -52.42
C ALA A 754 7.15 -10.32 -52.71
N LEU A 755 6.64 -11.34 -52.00
CA LEU A 755 5.24 -11.77 -52.12
C LEU A 755 4.29 -10.71 -51.55
N ALA A 756 4.58 -10.20 -50.34
CA ALA A 756 3.77 -9.14 -49.72
C ALA A 756 3.69 -7.88 -50.61
N ILE A 757 4.78 -7.55 -51.31
CA ILE A 757 4.80 -6.46 -52.30
C ILE A 757 3.94 -6.80 -53.53
N ALA A 758 4.11 -8.01 -54.10
CA ALA A 758 3.35 -8.43 -55.30
C ALA A 758 1.83 -8.48 -55.05
N ASP A 759 1.42 -8.87 -53.85
CA ASP A 759 0.02 -9.00 -53.46
C ASP A 759 -0.58 -7.71 -52.86
N ASN A 760 0.20 -6.61 -52.84
CA ASN A 760 -0.19 -5.32 -52.28
C ASN A 760 -0.66 -5.42 -50.82
N GLU A 761 0.11 -6.09 -49.96
CA GLU A 761 -0.24 -6.34 -48.55
C GLU A 761 0.38 -5.31 -47.61
N TYR A 762 -0.12 -4.08 -47.65
CA TYR A 762 0.41 -2.97 -46.87
C TYR A 762 -0.66 -2.16 -46.14
N LEU A 763 -0.21 -1.48 -45.09
CA LEU A 763 -0.89 -0.32 -44.53
C LEU A 763 -0.27 0.95 -45.11
N THR A 764 -1.09 1.95 -45.39
CA THR A 764 -0.58 3.21 -45.93
C THR A 764 -1.12 4.43 -45.20
N VAL A 765 -0.29 5.46 -45.13
CA VAL A 765 -0.66 6.81 -44.71
C VAL A 765 -0.02 7.80 -45.67
N SER A 766 -0.77 8.83 -46.07
CA SER A 766 -0.25 9.92 -46.89
C SER A 766 -0.13 11.19 -46.05
N VAL A 767 1.07 11.76 -46.05
CA VAL A 767 1.37 13.05 -45.44
C VAL A 767 1.68 14.02 -46.57
N THR A 768 0.96 15.13 -46.62
CA THR A 768 1.10 16.14 -47.68
C THR A 768 1.67 17.43 -47.10
N PRO A 769 2.82 17.90 -47.61
CA PRO A 769 3.35 19.21 -47.26
C PRO A 769 2.38 20.35 -47.60
N PRO A 770 2.55 21.52 -46.99
CA PRO A 770 1.76 22.70 -47.33
C PRO A 770 1.88 23.07 -48.82
N PRO A 771 0.78 23.48 -49.48
CA PRO A 771 0.81 23.89 -50.89
C PRO A 771 1.86 24.98 -51.15
N GLY A 772 2.68 24.79 -52.19
CA GLY A 772 3.70 25.77 -52.58
C GLY A 772 4.97 25.75 -51.75
N THR A 773 5.11 24.81 -50.81
CA THR A 773 6.34 24.62 -50.00
C THR A 773 7.12 23.40 -50.44
N THR A 774 8.41 23.34 -50.09
CA THR A 774 9.28 22.16 -50.24
C THR A 774 9.72 21.67 -48.87
N VAL A 775 9.68 20.36 -48.65
CA VAL A 775 10.09 19.71 -47.41
C VAL A 775 11.30 18.79 -47.64
N ASP A 776 12.27 18.83 -46.71
CA ASP A 776 13.44 17.96 -46.68
C ASP A 776 13.26 16.85 -45.64
N LEU A 777 13.07 15.62 -46.11
CA LEU A 777 12.95 14.42 -45.27
C LEU A 777 14.19 13.54 -45.29
N ARG A 778 15.35 14.04 -45.76
CA ARG A 778 16.59 13.26 -45.70
C ARG A 778 16.90 12.86 -44.26
N ASN A 779 17.07 11.56 -44.02
CA ASN A 779 17.30 10.98 -42.70
C ASN A 779 16.18 11.18 -41.67
N ALA A 780 14.99 11.61 -42.11
CA ALA A 780 13.82 11.72 -41.25
C ALA A 780 13.50 10.35 -40.61
N GLU A 781 13.01 10.36 -39.38
CA GLU A 781 12.64 9.15 -38.65
C GLU A 781 11.13 8.91 -38.76
N VAL A 782 10.75 7.72 -39.21
CA VAL A 782 9.40 7.18 -39.16
C VAL A 782 9.36 6.15 -38.05
N GLN A 783 8.62 6.42 -36.99
CA GLN A 783 8.40 5.48 -35.90
C GLN A 783 6.97 4.93 -35.95
N PHE A 784 6.82 3.64 -35.65
CA PHE A 784 5.52 3.02 -35.44
C PHE A 784 5.54 2.02 -34.30
N SER A 785 4.39 1.76 -33.67
CA SER A 785 4.26 0.73 -32.65
C SER A 785 3.38 -0.40 -33.10
N ILE A 786 3.88 -1.64 -33.02
CA ILE A 786 3.11 -2.86 -33.35
C ILE A 786 2.94 -3.71 -32.10
N GLY A 787 1.69 -4.10 -31.82
CA GLY A 787 1.34 -5.06 -30.77
C GLY A 787 0.91 -6.41 -31.35
N ARG A 788 1.26 -7.50 -30.66
CA ARG A 788 0.81 -8.84 -30.99
C ARG A 788 -0.57 -9.12 -30.37
N ILE A 789 -1.50 -9.63 -31.17
CA ILE A 789 -2.86 -9.95 -30.68
C ILE A 789 -3.08 -11.46 -30.53
N ASP A 790 -2.42 -12.28 -31.34
CA ASP A 790 -2.45 -13.74 -31.25
C ASP A 790 -1.04 -14.34 -31.28
N TYR A 791 -0.92 -15.65 -31.13
CA TYR A 791 0.38 -16.32 -30.91
C TYR A 791 1.41 -16.15 -32.05
N HIS A 792 1.06 -15.53 -33.18
CA HIS A 792 1.83 -15.63 -34.42
C HIS A 792 1.85 -14.36 -35.32
N ALA A 793 1.89 -13.14 -34.78
CA ALA A 793 2.07 -11.90 -35.56
C ALA A 793 3.27 -11.93 -36.56
N PRO A 794 3.25 -11.12 -37.64
CA PRO A 794 4.37 -11.01 -38.57
C PRO A 794 5.67 -10.68 -37.85
N ARG A 795 6.75 -11.41 -38.14
CA ARG A 795 8.04 -11.20 -37.46
C ARG A 795 8.90 -10.14 -38.10
N ARG A 796 8.62 -9.81 -39.36
CA ARG A 796 9.39 -8.86 -40.14
C ARG A 796 8.53 -7.76 -40.71
N PHE A 797 9.06 -6.54 -40.65
CA PHE A 797 8.40 -5.35 -41.19
C PHE A 797 9.35 -4.57 -42.10
N ALA A 798 8.77 -3.94 -43.11
CA ALA A 798 9.47 -3.03 -44.02
C ALA A 798 8.62 -1.78 -44.27
N VAL A 799 9.29 -0.63 -44.43
CA VAL A 799 8.65 0.66 -44.77
C VAL A 799 9.15 1.13 -46.13
N PHE A 800 8.22 1.54 -46.98
CA PHE A 800 8.48 2.14 -48.29
C PHE A 800 7.84 3.51 -48.36
N THR A 801 8.39 4.39 -49.19
CA THR A 801 7.80 5.70 -49.46
C THR A 801 7.53 5.87 -50.96
N SER A 802 6.58 6.72 -51.34
CA SER A 802 6.32 7.04 -52.76
C SER A 802 7.48 7.78 -53.43
N VAL A 803 8.44 8.31 -52.65
CA VAL A 803 9.63 8.99 -53.16
C VAL A 803 10.50 7.97 -53.90
N GLY A 804 10.80 8.26 -55.17
CA GLY A 804 11.51 7.32 -56.04
C GLY A 804 10.65 6.15 -56.56
N GLY A 805 9.33 6.16 -56.34
CA GLY A 805 8.42 5.12 -56.84
C GLY A 805 8.43 3.83 -56.01
N PHE A 806 8.64 3.93 -54.70
CA PHE A 806 8.73 2.79 -53.77
C PHE A 806 9.91 1.84 -54.01
N THR A 807 10.97 2.28 -54.68
CA THR A 807 12.18 1.46 -54.92
C THR A 807 13.23 1.57 -53.82
N ASP A 808 13.22 2.67 -53.06
CA ASP A 808 14.32 3.06 -52.15
C ASP A 808 14.03 2.72 -50.67
N GLY A 809 13.04 1.86 -50.41
CA GLY A 809 12.69 1.37 -49.06
C GLY A 809 13.66 0.30 -48.59
N ALA A 810 14.74 0.72 -47.93
CA ALA A 810 15.82 -0.16 -47.50
C ALA A 810 15.82 -0.37 -45.97
N GLN A 811 14.98 -1.26 -45.43
CA GLN A 811 15.38 -2.19 -44.35
C GLN A 811 14.25 -3.06 -43.80
N VAL A 812 14.67 -4.25 -43.40
CA VAL A 812 13.91 -5.33 -42.77
C VAL A 812 14.22 -5.29 -41.27
N TYR A 813 13.22 -5.07 -40.42
CA TYR A 813 13.38 -5.38 -39.00
C TYR A 813 12.98 -6.83 -38.76
N ASP A 814 13.84 -7.60 -38.11
CA ASP A 814 13.52 -8.95 -37.60
C ASP A 814 13.29 -8.86 -36.10
N THR A 815 12.04 -9.01 -35.69
CA THR A 815 11.61 -8.94 -34.29
C THR A 815 11.84 -10.27 -33.55
N GLY A 816 12.24 -11.33 -34.26
CA GLY A 816 12.20 -12.68 -33.72
C GLY A 816 10.77 -13.08 -33.36
N ARG A 817 10.62 -13.92 -32.33
CA ARG A 817 9.30 -14.35 -31.86
C ARG A 817 8.81 -13.36 -30.80
N PHE A 818 7.79 -12.56 -31.10
CA PHE A 818 7.12 -11.70 -30.11
C PHE A 818 6.77 -12.53 -28.86
N THR A 819 7.37 -12.21 -27.72
CA THR A 819 7.11 -12.87 -26.43
C THR A 819 6.10 -12.12 -25.58
N SER A 820 5.92 -10.81 -25.83
CA SER A 820 5.01 -9.91 -25.12
C SER A 820 3.74 -9.62 -25.93
N MET A 821 2.64 -9.33 -25.23
CA MET A 821 1.41 -8.78 -25.83
C MET A 821 1.38 -7.23 -25.81
N LEU A 822 2.40 -6.60 -25.23
CA LEU A 822 2.51 -5.13 -25.22
C LEU A 822 3.05 -4.62 -26.58
N PRO A 823 2.60 -3.46 -27.07
CA PRO A 823 3.14 -2.87 -28.30
C PRO A 823 4.63 -2.53 -28.20
N GLU A 824 5.38 -2.87 -29.24
CA GLU A 824 6.79 -2.55 -29.39
C GLU A 824 6.96 -1.44 -30.44
N ALA A 825 7.84 -0.46 -30.18
CA ALA A 825 8.12 0.65 -31.08
C ALA A 825 9.30 0.34 -32.02
N PHE A 826 9.14 0.67 -33.30
CA PHE A 826 10.13 0.49 -34.36
C PHE A 826 10.38 1.81 -35.06
N SER A 827 11.65 2.18 -35.26
CA SER A 827 12.04 3.43 -35.92
C SER A 827 12.80 3.15 -37.22
N PHE A 828 12.46 3.88 -38.28
CA PHE A 828 13.03 3.76 -39.62
C PHE A 828 13.60 5.11 -40.02
N ARG A 829 14.85 5.15 -40.48
CA ARG A 829 15.42 6.38 -41.04
C ARG A 829 15.25 6.38 -42.55
N MET A 830 14.69 7.46 -43.08
CA MET A 830 14.57 7.66 -44.52
C MET A 830 15.96 7.77 -45.17
N PRO A 831 16.11 7.39 -46.44
CA PRO A 831 17.35 7.60 -47.18
C PRO A 831 17.79 9.07 -47.17
N GLY A 832 19.10 9.31 -47.01
CA GLY A 832 19.70 10.64 -47.10
C GLY A 832 19.87 11.16 -48.54
N THR A 833 19.16 10.60 -49.53
CA THR A 833 19.37 10.89 -50.95
C THR A 833 18.70 12.20 -51.38
N ALA A 834 19.14 12.79 -52.49
CA ALA A 834 18.60 14.04 -53.02
C ALA A 834 17.09 13.97 -53.36
N ALA A 835 16.56 12.75 -53.57
CA ALA A 835 15.14 12.53 -53.85
C ALA A 835 14.23 12.99 -52.68
N TYR A 836 14.74 13.00 -51.45
CA TYR A 836 14.00 13.39 -50.25
C TYR A 836 14.17 14.88 -49.87
N GLN A 837 14.90 15.68 -50.65
CA GLN A 837 15.29 17.04 -50.26
C GLN A 837 14.25 18.13 -50.56
N SER A 838 13.42 17.95 -51.59
CA SER A 838 12.55 19.01 -52.13
C SER A 838 11.15 18.50 -52.46
N LEU A 839 10.48 17.89 -51.48
CA LEU A 839 9.18 17.25 -51.66
C LEU A 839 8.05 18.29 -51.59
N THR A 840 7.16 18.32 -52.60
CA THR A 840 6.07 19.30 -52.74
C THR A 840 4.66 18.68 -52.79
N GLY A 841 4.58 17.37 -52.98
CA GLY A 841 3.32 16.62 -53.12
C GLY A 841 3.10 15.62 -52.00
N ALA A 842 1.98 14.90 -52.04
CA ALA A 842 1.66 13.86 -51.07
C ALA A 842 2.76 12.78 -51.04
N ILE A 843 3.27 12.50 -49.84
CA ILE A 843 4.25 11.47 -49.58
C ILE A 843 3.52 10.31 -48.93
N GLU A 844 3.49 9.19 -49.62
CA GLU A 844 2.81 7.99 -49.16
C GLU A 844 3.82 7.08 -48.47
N PHE A 845 3.52 6.67 -47.24
CA PHE A 845 4.27 5.66 -46.50
C PHE A 845 3.52 4.34 -46.58
N ARG A 846 4.20 3.25 -46.88
CA ARG A 846 3.65 1.89 -46.89
C ARG A 846 4.39 0.99 -45.93
N ILE A 847 3.67 0.32 -45.04
CA ILE A 847 4.20 -0.63 -44.08
C ILE A 847 3.78 -2.04 -44.50
N TYR A 848 4.75 -2.90 -44.78
CA TYR A 848 4.56 -4.30 -45.14
C TYR A 848 4.99 -5.20 -43.98
N GLY A 849 4.10 -6.10 -43.54
CA GLY A 849 4.43 -7.19 -42.62
C GLY A 849 4.66 -8.49 -43.39
N TYR A 850 5.64 -9.29 -43.02
CA TYR A 850 5.93 -10.58 -43.65
C TYR A 850 6.66 -11.55 -42.70
N ALA A 851 7.04 -12.74 -43.18
CA ALA A 851 7.57 -13.86 -42.39
C ALA A 851 6.56 -14.38 -41.33
N GLY A 852 5.33 -14.64 -41.75
CA GLY A 852 4.29 -15.31 -40.95
C GLY A 852 4.17 -16.80 -41.28
N GLN A 853 3.90 -17.66 -40.28
CA GLN A 853 3.91 -19.12 -40.45
C GLN A 853 2.57 -19.71 -40.97
N TYR A 854 1.46 -18.97 -40.89
CA TYR A 854 0.08 -19.43 -41.17
C TYR A 854 -0.82 -18.27 -41.63
N ALA A 855 -2.02 -18.54 -42.16
CA ALA A 855 -3.02 -17.52 -42.47
C ALA A 855 -3.75 -17.03 -41.20
N GLY A 856 -4.06 -15.73 -41.12
CA GLY A 856 -4.96 -15.15 -40.10
C GLY A 856 -4.29 -14.45 -38.90
N HIS A 857 -2.99 -14.14 -38.99
CA HIS A 857 -2.22 -13.50 -37.90
C HIS A 857 -2.59 -12.05 -37.67
N LYS A 858 -2.76 -11.69 -36.38
CA LYS A 858 -3.29 -10.39 -35.96
C LYS A 858 -2.22 -9.55 -35.28
N ALA A 859 -2.06 -8.32 -35.77
CA ALA A 859 -1.20 -7.32 -35.15
C ALA A 859 -1.89 -5.95 -35.11
N SER A 860 -1.73 -5.21 -34.02
CA SER A 860 -2.24 -3.84 -33.91
C SER A 860 -1.17 -2.84 -34.28
N LEU A 861 -1.47 -1.89 -35.17
CA LEU A 861 -0.70 -0.66 -35.25
C LEU A 861 -1.28 0.31 -34.23
N SER A 862 -0.50 0.64 -33.21
CA SER A 862 -0.94 1.41 -32.04
C SER A 862 -0.26 2.76 -31.90
N ALA A 863 0.74 3.07 -32.72
CA ALA A 863 1.29 4.42 -32.78
C ALA A 863 2.01 4.66 -34.12
N PHE A 864 2.05 5.92 -34.54
CA PHE A 864 2.81 6.41 -35.69
C PHE A 864 3.35 7.80 -35.40
N LYS A 865 4.63 8.02 -35.68
CA LYS A 865 5.29 9.32 -35.55
C LYS A 865 6.26 9.56 -36.69
N LEU A 866 6.20 10.72 -37.34
CA LEU A 866 7.16 11.16 -38.35
C LEU A 866 7.92 12.38 -37.82
N THR A 867 9.25 12.32 -37.81
CA THR A 867 10.13 13.39 -37.32
C THR A 867 11.22 13.73 -38.34
N ALA A 868 11.38 15.00 -38.70
CA ALA A 868 12.40 15.49 -39.62
C ALA A 868 13.30 16.52 -38.94
N THR A 869 14.63 16.41 -39.12
CA THR A 869 15.60 17.25 -38.40
C THR A 869 15.90 18.61 -39.03
N ASN A 870 15.53 18.83 -40.30
CA ASN A 870 15.92 20.02 -41.08
C ASN A 870 14.72 20.78 -41.69
N VAL A 871 13.54 20.67 -41.07
CA VAL A 871 12.35 21.36 -41.57
C VAL A 871 11.97 22.43 -40.57
N THR A 872 12.00 23.69 -41.01
CA THR A 872 11.40 24.82 -40.28
C THR A 872 9.93 24.91 -40.67
N PHE A 873 9.06 24.73 -39.69
CA PHE A 873 7.62 24.84 -39.85
C PHE A 873 7.16 26.21 -39.38
N ASN A 874 6.07 26.70 -39.95
CA ASN A 874 5.30 27.77 -39.33
C ASN A 874 4.77 27.24 -37.99
N GLN A 875 5.11 27.90 -36.89
CA GLN A 875 4.69 27.48 -35.56
C GLN A 875 3.29 28.04 -35.30
N ARG A 876 2.36 27.21 -34.78
CA ARG A 876 1.05 27.77 -34.37
C ARG A 876 1.28 28.90 -33.37
N PRO A 877 0.46 29.96 -33.42
CA PRO A 877 0.52 31.01 -32.42
C PRO A 877 0.19 30.41 -31.04
N ILE A 878 0.55 31.13 -29.97
CA ILE A 878 0.26 30.77 -28.59
C ILE A 878 -0.75 31.76 -28.05
N ALA A 879 -1.95 31.26 -27.77
CA ALA A 879 -2.98 31.99 -27.07
C ALA A 879 -2.81 31.83 -25.56
N VAL A 880 -2.90 32.93 -24.82
CA VAL A 880 -2.76 32.96 -23.36
C VAL A 880 -4.08 33.45 -22.77
N ASP A 881 -4.62 32.71 -21.79
CA ASP A 881 -5.88 33.07 -21.15
C ASP A 881 -5.87 34.52 -20.63
N ASP A 882 -7.00 35.20 -20.83
CA ASP A 882 -7.22 36.58 -20.42
C ASP A 882 -8.11 36.66 -19.19
N ASP A 883 -7.85 37.67 -18.36
CA ASP A 883 -8.75 38.11 -17.30
C ASP A 883 -9.22 39.55 -17.59
N ALA A 884 -10.51 39.79 -17.45
CA ALA A 884 -11.10 41.11 -17.57
C ALA A 884 -12.11 41.38 -16.47
N ALA A 885 -12.44 42.66 -16.28
CA ALA A 885 -13.55 43.08 -15.45
C ALA A 885 -14.52 43.93 -16.26
N ALA A 886 -15.82 43.73 -16.05
CA ALA A 886 -16.88 44.46 -16.72
C ALA A 886 -17.89 45.00 -15.70
N GLN A 887 -18.41 46.20 -15.93
CA GLN A 887 -19.58 46.66 -15.17
C GLN A 887 -20.85 46.02 -15.75
N ALA A 888 -21.78 45.63 -14.88
CA ALA A 888 -23.07 45.08 -15.30
C ALA A 888 -23.74 45.99 -16.34
N GLN A 889 -24.33 45.38 -17.38
CA GLN A 889 -24.98 46.06 -18.52
C GLN A 889 -24.08 46.95 -19.39
N GLN A 890 -22.76 46.96 -19.19
CA GLN A 890 -21.83 47.71 -20.05
C GLN A 890 -21.04 46.77 -20.96
N ALA A 891 -20.68 47.29 -22.14
CA ALA A 891 -19.77 46.63 -23.05
C ALA A 891 -18.32 47.00 -22.71
N VAL A 892 -17.43 46.03 -22.67
CA VAL A 892 -15.99 46.20 -22.52
C VAL A 892 -15.28 45.60 -23.74
N ASN A 893 -14.30 46.32 -24.28
CA ASN A 893 -13.42 45.78 -25.31
C ASN A 893 -12.20 45.18 -24.61
N ILE A 894 -11.99 43.88 -24.81
CA ILE A 894 -10.91 43.09 -24.24
C ILE A 894 -9.88 42.86 -25.34
N ASP A 895 -8.66 43.33 -25.11
CA ASP A 895 -7.53 43.13 -26.02
C ASP A 895 -6.91 41.74 -25.80
N VAL A 896 -7.62 40.73 -26.31
CA VAL A 896 -7.30 39.31 -26.10
C VAL A 896 -5.99 38.86 -26.77
N LEU A 897 -5.38 39.69 -27.63
CA LEU A 897 -4.10 39.34 -28.27
C LEU A 897 -2.89 39.93 -27.53
N ALA A 898 -3.10 40.68 -26.44
CA ALA A 898 -2.04 41.47 -25.80
C ALA A 898 -0.95 40.61 -25.12
N ASN A 899 -1.31 39.43 -24.66
CA ASN A 899 -0.44 38.43 -24.02
C ASN A 899 -0.12 37.25 -24.95
N ASP A 900 -0.63 37.27 -26.18
CA ASP A 900 -0.44 36.23 -27.19
C ASP A 900 0.88 36.43 -27.94
N MET A 901 1.44 35.33 -28.44
CA MET A 901 2.69 35.38 -29.19
C MET A 901 2.71 34.44 -30.37
N ASP A 902 3.43 34.85 -31.42
CA ASP A 902 3.83 33.99 -32.51
C ASP A 902 5.35 33.85 -32.49
N TRP A 903 5.86 32.63 -32.48
CA TRP A 903 7.30 32.37 -32.40
C TRP A 903 8.06 32.77 -33.67
N ASP A 904 7.37 32.79 -34.80
CA ASP A 904 7.94 33.23 -36.08
C ASP A 904 7.83 34.75 -36.27
N GLY A 905 7.16 35.44 -35.33
CA GLY A 905 6.91 36.88 -35.37
C GLY A 905 5.80 37.28 -36.33
N ASN A 906 4.92 36.35 -36.71
CA ASN A 906 3.78 36.63 -37.57
C ASN A 906 2.73 37.51 -36.84
N ALA A 907 1.93 38.24 -37.61
CA ALA A 907 0.88 39.09 -37.07
C ALA A 907 -0.36 38.26 -36.68
N LEU A 908 -0.83 38.43 -35.45
CA LEU A 908 -1.99 37.72 -34.92
C LEU A 908 -3.30 38.44 -35.24
N ALA A 909 -4.36 37.67 -35.47
CA ALA A 909 -5.71 38.17 -35.69
C ALA A 909 -6.77 37.27 -35.04
N VAL A 910 -7.79 37.88 -34.42
CA VAL A 910 -8.93 37.14 -33.83
C VAL A 910 -9.81 36.62 -34.96
N GLN A 911 -9.96 35.31 -35.06
CA GLN A 911 -10.74 34.64 -36.09
C GLN A 911 -12.20 34.43 -35.68
N SER A 912 -12.45 34.02 -34.43
CA SER A 912 -13.80 33.78 -33.92
C SER A 912 -13.85 33.83 -32.39
N VAL A 913 -15.07 33.93 -31.84
CA VAL A 913 -15.32 33.90 -30.39
C VAL A 913 -16.54 33.03 -30.10
N SER A 914 -16.52 32.28 -29.00
CA SER A 914 -17.67 31.53 -28.52
C SER A 914 -18.59 32.40 -27.65
N GLY A 915 -19.83 31.94 -27.48
CA GLY A 915 -20.80 32.60 -26.61
C GLY A 915 -20.49 32.31 -25.14
N PRO A 916 -20.41 33.33 -24.27
CA PRO A 916 -20.36 33.11 -22.82
C PRO A 916 -21.70 32.61 -22.27
N VAL A 917 -21.70 32.16 -21.01
CA VAL A 917 -22.90 31.55 -20.39
C VAL A 917 -23.97 32.59 -20.07
N HIS A 918 -23.58 33.80 -19.66
CA HIS A 918 -24.53 34.80 -19.17
C HIS A 918 -24.60 36.07 -20.04
N GLY A 919 -23.48 36.55 -20.56
CA GLY A 919 -23.36 37.74 -21.40
C GLY A 919 -23.40 37.46 -22.90
N SER A 920 -22.80 38.36 -23.69
CA SER A 920 -22.54 38.14 -25.11
C SER A 920 -21.15 38.62 -25.50
N ALA A 921 -20.44 37.85 -26.33
CA ALA A 921 -19.13 38.21 -26.87
C ALA A 921 -19.17 38.28 -28.41
N VAL A 922 -18.57 39.31 -28.99
CA VAL A 922 -18.45 39.48 -30.44
C VAL A 922 -17.04 39.95 -30.81
N VAL A 923 -16.50 39.43 -31.92
CA VAL A 923 -15.21 39.88 -32.46
C VAL A 923 -15.36 41.28 -33.05
N MET A 924 -14.54 42.22 -32.59
CA MET A 924 -14.49 43.60 -33.08
C MET A 924 -13.04 43.93 -33.48
N SER A 925 -12.75 43.80 -34.77
CA SER A 925 -11.37 43.84 -35.30
C SER A 925 -10.51 42.74 -34.65
N ASN A 926 -9.39 43.08 -34.00
CA ASN A 926 -8.49 42.14 -33.32
C ASN A 926 -8.72 42.09 -31.79
N ALA A 927 -9.90 42.50 -31.32
CA ALA A 927 -10.30 42.45 -29.92
C ALA A 927 -11.67 41.76 -29.78
N VAL A 928 -12.03 41.38 -28.57
CA VAL A 928 -13.37 40.87 -28.26
C VAL A 928 -14.15 41.92 -27.48
N GLN A 929 -15.31 42.30 -27.98
CA GLN A 929 -16.27 43.09 -27.22
C GLN A 929 -17.18 42.16 -26.42
N TYR A 930 -17.09 42.21 -25.10
CA TYR A 930 -17.96 41.49 -24.17
C TYR A 930 -19.01 42.44 -23.59
N THR A 931 -20.28 42.05 -23.62
CA THR A 931 -21.40 42.78 -23.00
C THR A 931 -21.91 41.99 -21.80
N ALA A 932 -21.80 42.60 -20.61
CA ALA A 932 -22.18 41.96 -19.36
C ALA A 932 -23.70 41.86 -19.17
N PRO A 933 -24.21 40.78 -18.56
CA PRO A 933 -25.63 40.65 -18.19
C PRO A 933 -26.03 41.63 -17.08
N ALA A 934 -27.33 41.79 -16.84
CA ALA A 934 -27.89 42.66 -15.81
C ALA A 934 -27.87 42.07 -14.37
N LEU A 935 -26.91 41.19 -14.05
CA LEU A 935 -26.90 40.39 -12.80
C LEU A 935 -25.92 40.94 -11.74
N MET A 936 -26.05 40.46 -10.49
CA MET A 936 -25.06 40.68 -9.41
C MET A 936 -23.70 40.01 -9.74
N SER A 937 -22.67 40.21 -8.91
CA SER A 937 -21.30 39.78 -9.20
C SER A 937 -21.20 38.30 -9.65
N VAL A 938 -20.87 38.09 -10.93
CA VAL A 938 -20.72 36.76 -11.55
C VAL A 938 -19.44 36.72 -12.38
N THR A 939 -18.79 35.56 -12.43
CA THR A 939 -17.71 35.28 -13.39
C THR A 939 -18.31 34.61 -14.61
N ASP A 940 -18.08 35.20 -15.78
CA ASP A 940 -18.46 34.60 -17.06
C ASP A 940 -17.22 34.14 -17.82
N THR A 941 -17.36 33.10 -18.63
CA THR A 941 -16.24 32.53 -19.40
C THR A 941 -16.63 32.29 -20.84
N PHE A 942 -15.72 32.62 -21.76
CA PHE A 942 -15.82 32.28 -23.18
C PHE A 942 -14.44 32.00 -23.76
N THR A 943 -14.37 31.49 -24.98
CA THR A 943 -13.12 31.23 -25.71
C THR A 943 -13.04 32.05 -26.97
N TYR A 944 -11.84 32.46 -27.37
CA TYR A 944 -11.59 33.00 -28.70
C TYR A 944 -10.63 32.09 -29.47
N VAL A 945 -10.70 32.16 -30.79
CA VAL A 945 -9.75 31.51 -31.70
C VAL A 945 -9.03 32.62 -32.44
N MET A 946 -7.70 32.60 -32.42
CA MET A 946 -6.86 33.50 -33.20
C MET A 946 -6.09 32.74 -34.28
N ASN A 947 -5.60 33.47 -35.28
CA ASN A 947 -4.78 32.96 -36.36
C ASN A 947 -3.56 33.87 -36.60
N ASP A 948 -2.50 33.30 -37.17
CA ASP A 948 -1.23 33.97 -37.49
C ASP A 948 -1.14 34.53 -38.91
N GLY A 949 -2.25 34.50 -39.67
CA GLY A 949 -2.28 34.90 -41.08
C GLY A 949 -1.62 33.91 -42.05
N ARG A 950 -1.07 32.79 -41.56
CA ARG A 950 -0.50 31.68 -42.36
C ARG A 950 -1.33 30.40 -42.25
N GLY A 951 -2.39 30.43 -41.45
CA GLY A 951 -3.38 29.37 -41.36
C GLY A 951 -3.21 28.50 -40.12
N ALA A 952 -2.23 28.81 -39.26
CA ALA A 952 -2.15 28.22 -37.94
C ALA A 952 -3.03 29.00 -36.97
N THR A 953 -3.72 28.28 -36.09
CA THR A 953 -4.67 28.85 -35.13
C THR A 953 -4.40 28.31 -33.74
N ASP A 954 -4.73 29.12 -32.73
CA ASP A 954 -4.78 28.70 -31.33
C ASP A 954 -5.97 29.36 -30.63
N SER A 955 -6.35 28.85 -29.46
CA SER A 955 -7.51 29.34 -28.71
C SER A 955 -7.21 29.48 -27.22
N ALA A 956 -7.69 30.55 -26.60
CA ALA A 956 -7.61 30.74 -25.16
C ALA A 956 -8.97 31.10 -24.54
N THR A 957 -9.04 30.96 -23.22
CA THR A 957 -10.23 31.28 -22.42
C THR A 957 -10.12 32.68 -21.85
N VAL A 958 -11.21 33.43 -21.94
CA VAL A 958 -11.36 34.73 -21.28
C VAL A 958 -12.27 34.56 -20.07
N SER A 959 -11.78 34.93 -18.89
CA SER A 959 -12.57 35.00 -17.66
C SER A 959 -12.93 36.46 -17.36
N VAL A 960 -14.22 36.77 -17.32
CA VAL A 960 -14.70 38.13 -17.04
C VAL A 960 -15.41 38.19 -15.70
N ILE A 961 -14.85 38.95 -14.76
CA ILE A 961 -15.53 39.26 -13.50
C ILE A 961 -16.47 40.44 -13.74
N VAL A 962 -17.77 40.17 -13.69
CA VAL A 962 -18.81 41.20 -13.79
C VAL A 962 -19.02 41.80 -12.40
N VAL A 963 -18.84 43.11 -12.26
CA VAL A 963 -19.13 43.84 -11.03
C VAL A 963 -20.42 44.66 -11.15
N PRO A 964 -21.21 44.82 -10.08
CA PRO A 964 -22.43 45.63 -10.11
C PRO A 964 -22.11 47.10 -10.46
N GLU A 965 -23.05 47.79 -11.10
CA GLU A 965 -22.93 49.24 -11.30
C GLU A 965 -22.77 49.95 -9.93
N PRO A 966 -21.85 50.92 -9.79
CA PRO A 966 -21.82 51.76 -8.60
C PRO A 966 -23.13 52.55 -8.55
N ALA A 967 -23.94 52.30 -7.53
CA ALA A 967 -25.16 53.07 -7.29
C ALA A 967 -24.82 54.56 -7.33
N VAL A 968 -25.29 55.27 -8.36
CA VAL A 968 -25.33 56.73 -8.34
C VAL A 968 -26.18 57.09 -7.14
N ALA A 969 -25.53 57.60 -6.10
CA ALA A 969 -26.18 58.05 -4.89
C ALA A 969 -27.27 59.06 -5.25
N LEU A 970 -28.54 58.64 -5.15
CA LEU A 970 -29.62 59.57 -4.87
C LEU A 970 -29.42 60.05 -3.43
N ALA A 971 -28.62 61.10 -3.28
CA ALA A 971 -28.40 61.77 -2.02
C ALA A 971 -29.68 62.51 -1.60
N VAL A 972 -30.53 61.85 -0.79
CA VAL A 972 -31.31 62.50 0.26
C VAL A 972 -31.44 61.54 1.45
N ALA A 973 -31.09 62.04 2.64
CA ALA A 973 -31.25 61.46 3.98
C ALA A 973 -30.15 60.50 4.51
N LEU A 974 -28.94 61.03 4.64
CA LEU A 974 -28.08 60.72 5.78
C LEU A 974 -28.30 61.80 6.86
N SER A 975 -29.21 61.56 7.80
CA SER A 975 -29.10 62.04 9.18
C SER A 975 -30.20 61.39 10.04
N LEU A 976 -29.86 61.11 11.30
CA LEU A 976 -30.59 60.31 12.31
C LEU A 976 -30.44 58.79 12.09
N SER A 977 -29.71 58.02 12.92
CA SER A 977 -29.49 58.17 14.36
C SER A 977 -28.22 57.46 14.81
N CYS A 978 -27.22 58.24 15.20
CA CYS A 978 -26.33 57.88 16.29
C CYS A 978 -26.83 58.62 17.53
N MET A 979 -27.87 58.09 18.19
CA MET A 979 -28.27 58.38 19.58
C MET A 979 -29.56 57.61 19.94
N ALA A 980 -29.62 57.14 21.19
CA ALA A 980 -30.67 56.35 21.86
C ALA A 980 -30.64 54.84 21.54
N MET A 981 -30.55 53.90 22.49
CA MET A 981 -30.74 53.98 23.94
C MET A 981 -30.06 52.75 24.58
N ARG A 982 -29.17 52.97 25.56
CA ARG A 982 -28.88 51.99 26.60
C ARG A 982 -29.85 52.27 27.75
N ARG A 983 -30.43 51.20 28.30
CA ARG A 983 -31.26 51.10 29.52
C ARG A 983 -32.74 51.49 29.32
N HIS A 984 -33.73 50.76 29.84
CA HIS A 984 -33.80 50.20 31.19
C HIS A 984 -34.92 49.13 31.33
N THR A 985 -34.59 48.04 32.04
CA THR A 985 -35.37 47.31 33.08
C THR A 985 -36.79 46.74 32.87
N LEU A 986 -36.92 45.50 33.39
CA LEU A 986 -38.08 44.86 34.05
C LEU A 986 -39.23 44.33 33.17
N MET A 987 -39.21 43.03 32.87
CA MET A 987 -39.94 41.98 33.62
C MET A 987 -39.25 40.62 33.46
#